data_AF-A0A937QJX9-F1
#
_entry.id   AF-A0A937QJX9-F1
#
_cell.length_a   1.000
_cell.length_b   1.000
_cell.length_c   1.000
_cell.angle_alpha   90.00
_cell.angle_beta   90.00
_cell.angle_gamma   90.00
#
_symmetry.space_group_name_H-M   'P 1'
#
loop_
_entity.id
_entity.type
_entity.pdbx_description
1 polymer ?
#
loop_
_entity_poly.entity_id
_entity_poly.type
_entity_poly.pdbx_seq_one_letter_code
_entity_poly.pdbx_strand_id
1 'polypeptide(L)'
;MAFLTACASGAGGNQLSVSPHPRLFFTAKNIKQFRERISRDEVLRQAWLKMRERADRLLEEELVSREYSEGGTGQHGNYGRPSSQVATMGSTLGLAYRMTGEDRYAEKLRQALIHYGKLSRWAGDAKRDPPWHSELNTARFCYGYAIAYDCIGDFLSETDRKAIAQSMTELGILPTLDDWVLGEKRIHALDSMGHNWWSVCVAMAALASLSLVGDEPQAAAWVERVSDSFLEWFYYSGNILQNKSTNFDAKGAFYESVNYANYALSEYLLFRLAYSNTYPGLKPPEIELLDKAGDFFIDTCYPTSASMLSANFGDSSLNANGAKTLRLLAPNGYEADKHRWYVNRTDPGLGDPIALVCCRPEARASIPDDLPHSAIYSDIGWAVMRSSWADDATMLAVKSGFAWNHAHPDSGSFILFHAGKPLIIDSGNCSYSRREYSSYYRQSKAHNVILHDGRAQNPEDCGGGDRGVVTSGEVHKLLDVAGFKYVLADATGPTSWKFSRNYRHFMWIDGVILIVDDVRTHEAGKLEWLLHYAGSVDRDGSDLIIANDQAKAIVRPLFPENMTLTEKKGLKDHDPDTEVVYLALSPQEPTREMKFVTAILPVPGNGESSFPRLERLTDREAIGVRIGGKQTVTDVYLNLRADGRKMHRNSNNIIDGWDTDAYLFAITRPIGADRSDPDTAQRYFIGCGSYLRKNGKVVLDSLSKVYTVFTHGEPELEVALQGQSVIRATLRTATRPRRTKLNGQATNATYDESSKTVTLLQDRR
;
A
#
# COMPACT_ATOMS: atom_id res chain seq x y z
N MET A 1 -5.70 29.53 13.79
CA MET A 1 -6.25 30.91 13.94
C MET A 1 -5.63 31.71 15.09
N ALA A 2 -4.35 31.50 15.43
CA ALA A 2 -3.69 32.15 16.59
C ALA A 2 -2.51 33.08 16.24
N PHE A 3 -2.22 33.33 14.95
CA PHE A 3 -1.02 34.08 14.55
C PHE A 3 -1.25 35.52 14.06
N LEU A 4 -2.47 35.92 13.70
CA LEU A 4 -2.71 37.23 13.09
C LEU A 4 -2.78 38.43 14.06
N THR A 5 -2.52 38.24 15.36
CA THR A 5 -2.63 39.33 16.34
C THR A 5 -1.30 39.81 16.94
N ALA A 6 -0.14 39.31 16.49
CA ALA A 6 1.15 39.72 17.08
C ALA A 6 1.95 40.75 16.27
N CYS A 7 1.57 41.05 15.02
CA CYS A 7 2.36 41.94 14.16
C CYS A 7 1.85 43.39 14.09
N ALA A 8 0.81 43.75 14.84
CA ALA A 8 0.24 45.10 14.85
C ALA A 8 -0.12 45.59 16.26
N SER A 9 0.82 45.54 17.20
CA SER A 9 0.89 46.48 18.33
C SER A 9 2.13 46.19 19.16
N GLY A 10 2.93 47.22 19.44
CA GLY A 10 4.08 47.10 20.31
C GLY A 10 3.65 46.82 21.74
N ALA A 11 3.83 45.57 22.20
CA ALA A 11 4.09 45.19 23.59
C ALA A 11 4.36 43.66 23.69
N GLY A 12 5.63 43.27 23.88
CA GLY A 12 6.02 42.09 24.67
C GLY A 12 5.59 40.67 24.24
N GLY A 13 5.23 40.41 22.97
CA GLY A 13 4.99 39.05 22.48
C GLY A 13 6.29 38.38 22.01
N ASN A 14 6.55 37.14 22.45
CA ASN A 14 7.68 36.31 21.98
C ASN A 14 7.74 36.31 20.44
N GLN A 15 8.70 37.03 19.85
CA GLN A 15 9.03 36.87 18.43
C GLN A 15 9.45 35.42 18.21
N LEU A 16 8.76 34.73 17.30
CA LEU A 16 9.16 33.40 16.88
C LEU A 16 10.61 33.44 16.37
N SER A 17 11.49 32.70 17.03
CA SER A 17 12.90 32.62 16.67
C SER A 17 13.07 31.80 15.39
N VAL A 18 13.29 32.49 14.27
CA VAL A 18 13.65 31.89 12.98
C VAL A 18 15.15 31.61 12.95
N SER A 19 15.55 30.41 12.55
CA SER A 19 16.97 30.06 12.41
C SER A 19 17.61 30.77 11.20
N PRO A 20 18.90 31.18 11.29
CA PRO A 20 19.61 31.79 10.17
C PRO A 20 19.97 30.75 9.10
N HIS A 21 20.16 31.20 7.86
CA HIS A 21 20.62 30.34 6.76
C HIS A 21 22.04 29.80 7.00
N PRO A 22 22.36 28.55 6.56
CA PRO A 22 21.43 27.55 6.06
C PRO A 22 20.59 26.94 7.19
N ARG A 23 19.29 26.79 6.96
CA ARG A 23 18.31 26.32 7.96
C ARG A 23 17.44 25.16 7.51
N LEU A 24 17.39 24.82 6.20
CA LEU A 24 16.47 23.78 5.73
C LEU A 24 16.99 22.37 6.07
N PHE A 25 18.13 21.97 5.52
CA PHE A 25 18.69 20.61 5.71
C PHE A 25 20.16 20.63 6.12
N PHE A 26 20.99 21.42 5.45
CA PHE A 26 22.44 21.50 5.70
C PHE A 26 22.79 22.55 6.75
N THR A 27 22.04 22.54 7.86
CA THR A 27 22.28 23.44 8.99
C THR A 27 23.69 23.28 9.53
N ALA A 28 24.21 24.31 10.20
CA ALA A 28 25.53 24.25 10.84
C ALA A 28 25.66 23.04 11.80
N LYS A 29 24.58 22.71 12.51
CA LYS A 29 24.49 21.51 13.37
C LYS A 29 24.62 20.22 12.56
N ASN A 30 23.83 20.07 11.51
CA ASN A 30 23.80 18.83 10.71
C ASN A 30 25.13 18.61 9.98
N ILE A 31 25.75 19.67 9.44
CA ILE A 31 27.06 19.62 8.79
C ILE A 31 28.16 19.24 9.79
N LYS A 32 28.15 19.83 11.01
CA LYS A 32 29.09 19.46 12.07
C LYS A 32 28.96 17.97 12.43
N GLN A 33 27.75 17.50 12.68
CA GLN A 33 27.48 16.08 12.98
C GLN A 33 27.86 15.15 11.82
N PHE A 34 27.68 15.60 10.56
CA PHE A 34 28.10 14.83 9.41
C PHE A 34 29.63 14.72 9.30
N ARG A 35 30.37 15.82 9.52
CA ARG A 35 31.85 15.82 9.59
C ARG A 35 32.37 14.86 10.67
N GLU A 36 31.74 14.84 11.83
CA GLU A 36 32.08 13.91 12.91
C GLU A 36 31.84 12.45 12.50
N ARG A 37 30.73 12.14 11.83
CA ARG A 37 30.42 10.79 11.35
C ARG A 37 31.39 10.30 10.27
N ILE A 38 31.67 11.10 9.24
CA ILE A 38 32.62 10.70 8.17
C ILE A 38 34.06 10.53 8.67
N SER A 39 34.41 11.08 9.84
CA SER A 39 35.72 10.88 10.46
C SER A 39 35.85 9.51 11.13
N ARG A 40 34.73 8.83 11.39
CA ARG A 40 34.66 7.56 12.13
C ARG A 40 34.12 6.39 11.30
N ASP A 41 33.40 6.68 10.21
CA ASP A 41 32.76 5.69 9.35
C ASP A 41 33.32 5.78 7.92
N GLU A 42 34.03 4.72 7.51
CA GLU A 42 34.66 4.65 6.19
C GLU A 42 33.64 4.63 5.05
N VAL A 43 32.49 3.96 5.23
CA VAL A 43 31.45 3.86 4.20
C VAL A 43 30.86 5.24 3.93
N LEU A 44 30.57 5.99 5.00
CA LEU A 44 30.10 7.37 4.89
C LEU A 44 31.15 8.30 4.28
N ARG A 45 32.43 8.12 4.63
CA ARG A 45 33.53 8.87 4.03
C ARG A 45 33.60 8.64 2.51
N GLN A 46 33.52 7.40 2.07
CA GLN A 46 33.51 7.06 0.64
C GLN A 46 32.27 7.60 -0.08
N ALA A 47 31.10 7.52 0.55
CA ALA A 47 29.87 8.12 0.01
C ALA A 47 29.99 9.64 -0.16
N TRP A 48 30.57 10.33 0.83
CA TRP A 48 30.88 11.76 0.74
C TRP A 48 31.86 12.07 -0.41
N LEU A 49 32.94 11.31 -0.56
CA LEU A 49 33.90 11.52 -1.66
C LEU A 49 33.23 11.39 -3.03
N LYS A 50 32.40 10.36 -3.22
CA LYS A 50 31.60 10.19 -4.45
C LYS A 50 30.61 11.33 -4.66
N MET A 51 30.02 11.87 -3.58
CA MET A 51 29.14 13.03 -3.65
C MET A 51 29.91 14.28 -4.10
N ARG A 52 31.13 14.49 -3.59
CA ARG A 52 32.00 15.59 -4.03
C ARG A 52 32.41 15.43 -5.49
N GLU A 53 32.78 14.24 -5.95
CA GLU A 53 33.07 13.99 -7.37
C GLU A 53 31.84 14.25 -8.26
N ARG A 54 30.64 13.92 -7.79
CA ARG A 54 29.39 14.30 -8.48
C ARG A 54 29.25 15.81 -8.55
N ALA A 55 29.52 16.53 -7.45
CA ALA A 55 29.50 17.98 -7.42
C ALA A 55 30.51 18.59 -8.40
N ASP A 56 31.73 18.05 -8.48
CA ASP A 56 32.77 18.48 -9.41
C ASP A 56 32.31 18.31 -10.87
N ARG A 57 31.70 17.18 -11.23
CA ARG A 57 31.13 16.97 -12.59
C ARG A 57 30.02 17.97 -12.93
N LEU A 58 29.18 18.34 -11.97
CA LEU A 58 28.10 19.32 -12.17
C LEU A 58 28.64 20.73 -12.46
N LEU A 59 29.88 21.06 -12.08
CA LEU A 59 30.50 22.34 -12.44
C LEU A 59 30.67 22.49 -13.96
N GLU A 60 31.00 21.38 -14.63
CA GLU A 60 31.26 21.31 -16.07
C GLU A 60 29.97 21.19 -16.90
N GLU A 61 28.85 20.82 -16.28
CA GLU A 61 27.59 20.61 -16.99
C GLU A 61 27.00 21.92 -17.53
N GLU A 62 26.66 21.95 -18.82
CA GLU A 62 25.99 23.10 -19.44
C GLU A 62 24.55 23.23 -18.93
N LEU A 63 24.14 24.46 -18.65
CA LEU A 63 22.76 24.74 -18.25
C LEU A 63 21.83 24.57 -19.45
N VAL A 64 20.73 23.84 -19.25
CA VAL A 64 19.74 23.63 -20.32
C VAL A 64 19.23 24.98 -20.84
N SER A 65 19.31 25.19 -22.16
CA SER A 65 18.99 26.49 -22.75
C SER A 65 17.52 26.89 -22.59
N ARG A 66 17.25 28.19 -22.70
CA ARG A 66 15.90 28.74 -22.66
C ARG A 66 15.06 28.23 -23.83
N GLU A 67 15.64 28.21 -25.03
CA GLU A 67 15.00 27.77 -26.27
C GLU A 67 14.53 26.33 -26.16
N TYR A 68 15.35 25.44 -25.60
CA TYR A 68 14.94 24.06 -25.34
C TYR A 68 13.80 23.99 -24.32
N SER A 69 13.96 24.68 -23.19
CA SER A 69 13.04 24.61 -22.05
C SER A 69 11.65 25.12 -22.44
N GLU A 70 11.58 26.25 -23.14
CA GLU A 70 10.32 26.90 -23.54
C GLU A 70 9.74 26.36 -24.85
N GLY A 71 10.52 25.59 -25.63
CA GLY A 71 10.09 25.05 -26.93
C GLY A 71 9.17 23.81 -26.84
N GLY A 72 9.04 23.18 -25.66
CA GLY A 72 8.19 22.01 -25.48
C GLY A 72 6.74 22.34 -25.15
N THR A 73 5.80 21.52 -25.62
CA THR A 73 4.36 21.66 -25.37
C THR A 73 3.77 20.47 -24.59
N GLY A 74 2.55 20.65 -24.07
CA GLY A 74 1.83 19.63 -23.30
C GLY A 74 2.00 19.78 -21.78
N GLN A 75 1.58 18.77 -21.02
CA GLN A 75 1.49 18.84 -19.55
C GLN A 75 2.80 19.24 -18.86
N HIS A 76 3.91 18.67 -19.31
CA HIS A 76 5.22 18.93 -18.73
C HIS A 76 6.12 19.78 -19.66
N GLY A 77 5.73 19.99 -20.92
CA GLY A 77 6.60 20.58 -21.95
C GLY A 77 8.00 19.94 -21.93
N ASN A 78 9.03 20.78 -22.07
CA ASN A 78 10.43 20.36 -21.92
C ASN A 78 11.01 20.67 -20.53
N TYR A 79 10.17 21.01 -19.54
CA TYR A 79 10.62 21.45 -18.21
C TYR A 79 11.15 20.32 -17.32
N GLY A 80 10.96 19.06 -17.70
CA GLY A 80 11.48 17.91 -16.97
C GLY A 80 13.01 17.90 -16.83
N ARG A 81 13.73 18.18 -17.92
CA ARG A 81 15.20 18.23 -17.91
C ARG A 81 15.76 19.40 -17.07
N PRO A 82 15.37 20.67 -17.29
CA PRO A 82 15.91 21.79 -16.51
C PRO A 82 15.53 21.72 -15.03
N SER A 83 14.30 21.32 -14.69
CA SER A 83 13.89 21.16 -13.29
C SER A 83 14.70 20.08 -12.56
N SER A 84 14.99 18.96 -13.23
CA SER A 84 15.81 17.88 -12.67
C SER A 84 17.27 18.30 -12.52
N GLN A 85 17.81 19.09 -13.46
CA GLN A 85 19.17 19.61 -13.39
C GLN A 85 19.33 20.54 -12.18
N VAL A 86 18.44 21.53 -12.00
CA VAL A 86 18.54 22.46 -10.86
C VAL A 86 18.24 21.79 -9.52
N ALA A 87 17.33 20.81 -9.45
CA ALA A 87 17.09 20.02 -8.25
C ALA A 87 18.34 19.22 -7.82
N THR A 88 19.02 18.61 -8.78
CA THR A 88 20.28 17.89 -8.58
C THR A 88 21.39 18.84 -8.15
N MET A 89 21.54 19.97 -8.85
CA MET A 89 22.54 20.99 -8.52
C MET A 89 22.31 21.55 -7.11
N GLY A 90 21.10 21.99 -6.78
CA GLY A 90 20.78 22.62 -5.50
C GLY A 90 21.17 21.75 -4.30
N SER A 91 20.78 20.47 -4.32
CA SER A 91 21.11 19.53 -3.24
C SER A 91 22.59 19.10 -3.23
N THR A 92 23.19 18.82 -4.40
CA THR A 92 24.56 18.29 -4.50
C THR A 92 25.62 19.37 -4.33
N LEU A 93 25.53 20.46 -5.11
CA LEU A 93 26.45 21.59 -5.02
C LEU A 93 26.25 22.36 -3.71
N GLY A 94 25.02 22.43 -3.21
CA GLY A 94 24.72 23.07 -1.92
C GLY A 94 25.43 22.33 -0.78
N LEU A 95 25.33 21.00 -0.73
CA LEU A 95 26.08 20.19 0.23
C LEU A 95 27.59 20.36 0.07
N ALA A 96 28.08 20.36 -1.18
CA ALA A 96 29.50 20.53 -1.46
C ALA A 96 30.03 21.86 -0.91
N TYR A 97 29.34 22.96 -1.20
CA TYR A 97 29.65 24.29 -0.68
C TYR A 97 29.65 24.32 0.85
N ARG A 98 28.60 23.80 1.51
CA ARG A 98 28.55 23.80 2.99
C ARG A 98 29.64 22.94 3.63
N MET A 99 30.10 21.89 2.96
CA MET A 99 31.14 21.01 3.47
C MET A 99 32.55 21.53 3.25
N THR A 100 32.85 22.16 2.10
CA THR A 100 34.21 22.57 1.73
C THR A 100 34.47 24.07 1.86
N GLY A 101 33.44 24.91 1.74
CA GLY A 101 33.56 26.37 1.66
C GLY A 101 34.12 26.87 0.33
N GLU A 102 34.16 26.04 -0.73
CA GLU A 102 34.70 26.44 -2.03
C GLU A 102 33.68 27.23 -2.86
N ASP A 103 33.98 28.50 -3.14
CA ASP A 103 33.10 29.42 -3.87
C ASP A 103 32.69 28.94 -5.27
N ARG A 104 33.47 28.08 -5.93
CA ARG A 104 33.12 27.53 -7.25
C ARG A 104 31.78 26.80 -7.27
N TYR A 105 31.41 26.13 -6.17
CA TYR A 105 30.13 25.46 -6.05
C TYR A 105 28.98 26.46 -5.87
N ALA A 106 29.20 27.50 -5.07
CA ALA A 106 28.22 28.57 -4.87
C ALA A 106 28.00 29.40 -6.14
N GLU A 107 29.06 29.72 -6.88
CA GLU A 107 28.97 30.47 -8.13
C GLU A 107 28.22 29.69 -9.21
N LYS A 108 28.47 28.38 -9.37
CA LYS A 108 27.70 27.55 -10.31
C LYS A 108 26.21 27.51 -9.95
N LEU A 109 25.89 27.41 -8.66
CA LEU A 109 24.50 27.49 -8.20
C LEU A 109 23.88 28.85 -8.50
N ARG A 110 24.57 29.96 -8.18
CA ARG A 110 24.11 31.32 -8.50
C ARG A 110 23.81 31.45 -10.00
N GLN A 111 24.71 30.97 -10.87
CA GLN A 111 24.50 30.96 -12.32
C GLN A 111 23.25 30.17 -12.72
N ALA A 112 23.05 28.97 -12.16
CA ALA A 112 21.87 28.14 -12.44
C ALA A 112 20.57 28.81 -12.01
N LEU A 113 20.53 29.41 -10.80
CA LEU A 113 19.35 30.10 -10.26
C LEU A 113 19.00 31.34 -11.10
N ILE A 114 19.99 32.14 -11.49
CA ILE A 114 19.75 33.31 -12.34
C ILE A 114 19.34 32.90 -13.77
N HIS A 115 19.94 31.84 -14.32
CA HIS A 115 19.62 31.34 -15.67
C HIS A 115 18.19 30.83 -15.76
N TYR A 116 17.79 29.95 -14.84
CA TYR A 116 16.45 29.37 -14.84
C TYR A 116 15.37 30.33 -14.33
N GLY A 117 15.76 31.37 -13.58
CA GLY A 117 14.86 32.44 -13.13
C GLY A 117 14.44 33.38 -14.25
N LYS A 118 15.12 33.32 -15.42
CA LYS A 118 14.77 34.06 -16.65
C LYS A 118 13.80 33.32 -17.57
N LEU A 119 13.42 32.08 -17.23
CA LEU A 119 12.37 31.38 -17.94
C LEU A 119 11.02 32.08 -17.68
N SER A 120 10.13 32.04 -18.65
CA SER A 120 8.79 32.64 -18.57
C SER A 120 7.83 31.86 -17.66
N ARG A 121 8.12 30.59 -17.39
CA ARG A 121 7.34 29.69 -16.53
C ARG A 121 8.17 28.48 -16.13
N TRP A 122 7.70 27.74 -15.13
CA TRP A 122 8.28 26.45 -14.68
C TRP A 122 7.31 25.27 -14.86
N ALA A 123 6.34 25.42 -15.77
CA ALA A 123 5.32 24.42 -16.07
C ALA A 123 5.11 24.29 -17.57
N GLY A 124 4.57 23.13 -17.99
CA GLY A 124 4.10 22.93 -19.36
C GLY A 124 2.91 23.83 -19.75
N ASP A 125 2.49 23.76 -21.01
CA ASP A 125 1.46 24.64 -21.58
C ASP A 125 0.14 23.93 -21.92
N ALA A 126 -0.09 22.79 -21.25
CA ALA A 126 -1.30 21.99 -21.44
C ALA A 126 -2.55 22.85 -21.44
N LYS A 127 -3.35 22.70 -22.49
CA LYS A 127 -4.60 23.43 -22.70
C LYS A 127 -5.70 22.83 -21.82
N ARG A 128 -5.63 23.11 -20.52
CA ARG A 128 -6.68 22.81 -19.55
C ARG A 128 -7.65 24.00 -19.48
N ASP A 129 -8.91 23.73 -19.18
CA ASP A 129 -9.92 24.75 -18.88
C ASP A 129 -10.51 24.48 -17.48
N PRO A 130 -10.17 25.30 -16.47
CA PRO A 130 -9.20 26.41 -16.52
C PRO A 130 -7.75 25.93 -16.70
N PRO A 131 -6.83 26.81 -17.13
CA PRO A 131 -5.41 26.48 -17.22
C PRO A 131 -4.80 26.22 -15.84
N TRP A 132 -3.87 25.26 -15.79
CA TRP A 132 -3.01 25.04 -14.62
C TRP A 132 -1.69 25.76 -14.86
N HIS A 133 -1.15 26.41 -13.84
CA HIS A 133 0.09 27.19 -13.91
C HIS A 133 1.25 26.50 -13.18
N SER A 134 0.96 25.43 -12.44
CA SER A 134 1.92 24.65 -11.68
C SER A 134 1.73 23.14 -11.88
N GLU A 135 2.84 22.39 -11.77
CA GLU A 135 2.86 20.92 -11.87
C GLU A 135 4.12 20.31 -11.23
N LEU A 136 4.42 19.03 -11.49
CA LEU A 136 5.57 18.32 -10.89
C LEU A 136 6.92 18.97 -11.19
N ASN A 137 7.15 19.53 -12.39
CA ASN A 137 8.41 20.20 -12.69
C ASN A 137 8.52 21.52 -11.91
N THR A 138 7.42 22.25 -11.72
CA THR A 138 7.36 23.43 -10.85
C THR A 138 7.79 23.07 -9.44
N ALA A 139 7.27 21.96 -8.90
CA ALA A 139 7.68 21.43 -7.59
C ALA A 139 9.18 21.11 -7.53
N ARG A 140 9.73 20.46 -8.57
CA ARG A 140 11.18 20.17 -8.63
C ARG A 140 12.04 21.44 -8.73
N PHE A 141 11.60 22.46 -9.46
CA PHE A 141 12.25 23.78 -9.47
C PHE A 141 12.24 24.39 -8.07
N CYS A 142 11.07 24.44 -7.40
CA CYS A 142 10.94 24.94 -6.03
C CYS A 142 11.90 24.20 -5.07
N TYR A 143 11.97 22.87 -5.13
CA TYR A 143 12.91 22.08 -4.34
C TYR A 143 14.37 22.47 -4.56
N GLY A 144 14.81 22.52 -5.83
CA GLY A 144 16.19 22.86 -6.18
C GLY A 144 16.59 24.27 -5.76
N TYR A 145 15.71 25.23 -6.03
CA TYR A 145 15.91 26.63 -5.67
C TYR A 145 15.95 26.84 -4.16
N ALA A 146 15.02 26.24 -3.42
CA ALA A 146 14.94 26.38 -1.97
C ALA A 146 16.24 25.97 -1.29
N ILE A 147 16.76 24.79 -1.65
CA ILE A 147 18.00 24.26 -1.07
C ILE A 147 19.19 25.09 -1.51
N ALA A 148 19.28 25.44 -2.79
CA ALA A 148 20.39 26.23 -3.29
C ALA A 148 20.46 27.59 -2.58
N TYR A 149 19.36 28.34 -2.59
CA TYR A 149 19.24 29.65 -1.95
C TYR A 149 19.60 29.60 -0.45
N ASP A 150 19.09 28.59 0.27
CA ASP A 150 19.42 28.38 1.68
C ASP A 150 20.91 28.12 1.91
N CYS A 151 21.56 27.37 1.01
CA CYS A 151 22.97 26.98 1.17
C CYS A 151 23.96 28.10 0.85
N ILE A 152 23.66 28.93 -0.16
CA ILE A 152 24.59 29.92 -0.70
C ILE A 152 24.24 31.35 -0.29
N GLY A 153 23.30 31.53 0.65
CA GLY A 153 22.83 32.86 1.04
C GLY A 153 23.94 33.81 1.48
N ASP A 154 24.99 33.30 2.13
CA ASP A 154 26.20 34.06 2.52
C ASP A 154 27.08 34.50 1.32
N PHE A 155 26.94 33.86 0.17
CA PHE A 155 27.65 34.20 -1.07
C PHE A 155 26.88 35.19 -1.96
N LEU A 156 25.54 35.25 -1.85
CA LEU A 156 24.71 36.06 -2.73
C LEU A 156 24.81 37.57 -2.42
N SER A 157 24.95 38.38 -3.47
CA SER A 157 24.73 39.82 -3.37
C SER A 157 23.27 40.14 -3.05
N GLU A 158 22.98 41.33 -2.52
CA GLU A 158 21.59 41.76 -2.27
C GLU A 158 20.75 41.75 -3.57
N THR A 159 21.36 42.10 -4.70
CA THR A 159 20.73 42.08 -6.02
C THR A 159 20.39 40.65 -6.46
N ASP A 160 21.34 39.71 -6.36
CA ASP A 160 21.09 38.31 -6.69
C ASP A 160 20.03 37.72 -5.77
N ARG A 161 20.10 38.02 -4.47
CA ARG A 161 19.14 37.57 -3.46
C ARG A 161 17.71 37.97 -3.84
N LYS A 162 17.48 39.26 -4.13
CA LYS A 162 16.18 39.78 -4.56
C LYS A 162 15.70 39.15 -5.87
N ALA A 163 16.58 39.04 -6.86
CA ALA A 163 16.22 38.47 -8.16
C ALA A 163 15.81 36.99 -8.03
N ILE A 164 16.55 36.19 -7.28
CA ILE A 164 16.27 34.77 -7.07
C ILE A 164 14.98 34.57 -6.25
N ALA A 165 14.78 35.37 -5.20
CA ALA A 165 13.56 35.34 -4.39
C ALA A 165 12.32 35.71 -5.23
N GLN A 166 12.42 36.72 -6.08
CA GLN A 166 11.37 37.11 -7.01
C GLN A 166 11.04 35.98 -8.01
N SER A 167 12.06 35.38 -8.65
CA SER A 167 11.85 34.26 -9.58
C SER A 167 11.18 33.06 -8.91
N MET A 168 11.62 32.67 -7.70
CA MET A 168 10.96 31.60 -6.93
C MET A 168 9.48 31.91 -6.66
N THR A 169 9.19 33.16 -6.29
CA THR A 169 7.85 33.60 -5.95
C THR A 169 6.93 33.59 -7.16
N GLU A 170 7.36 34.19 -8.27
CA GLU A 170 6.53 34.39 -9.47
C GLU A 170 6.40 33.12 -10.34
N LEU A 171 7.44 32.28 -10.40
CA LEU A 171 7.46 31.11 -11.28
C LEU A 171 7.10 29.79 -10.58
N GLY A 172 7.21 29.75 -9.25
CA GLY A 172 7.06 28.53 -8.47
C GLY A 172 5.99 28.61 -7.38
N ILE A 173 6.21 29.46 -6.38
CA ILE A 173 5.41 29.52 -5.16
C ILE A 173 3.98 29.99 -5.48
N LEU A 174 3.81 31.20 -6.01
CA LEU A 174 2.47 31.75 -6.26
C LEU A 174 1.69 30.94 -7.30
N PRO A 175 2.27 30.49 -8.44
CA PRO A 175 1.57 29.59 -9.35
C PRO A 175 1.01 28.34 -8.66
N THR A 176 1.77 27.75 -7.73
CA THR A 176 1.34 26.56 -6.99
C THR A 176 0.26 26.88 -5.96
N LEU A 177 0.48 27.93 -5.16
CA LEU A 177 -0.44 28.30 -4.09
C LEU A 177 -1.77 28.84 -4.63
N ASP A 178 -1.75 29.66 -5.67
CA ASP A 178 -2.94 30.20 -6.33
C ASP A 178 -3.79 29.12 -7.00
N ASP A 179 -3.15 28.06 -7.51
CA ASP A 179 -3.83 26.93 -8.13
C ASP A 179 -4.49 26.02 -7.09
N TRP A 180 -3.84 25.79 -5.93
CA TRP A 180 -4.18 24.67 -5.04
C TRP A 180 -4.45 24.98 -3.57
N VAL A 181 -4.16 26.19 -3.07
CA VAL A 181 -4.20 26.49 -1.61
C VAL A 181 -4.93 27.80 -1.28
N LEU A 182 -4.70 28.85 -2.07
CA LEU A 182 -5.16 30.21 -1.83
C LEU A 182 -6.48 30.49 -2.57
N GLY A 183 -7.50 30.87 -1.81
CA GLY A 183 -8.88 31.04 -2.29
C GLY A 183 -9.12 32.35 -3.04
N GLU A 184 -8.20 33.30 -2.95
CA GLU A 184 -8.31 34.66 -3.48
C GLU A 184 -8.33 34.70 -5.01
N LYS A 185 -7.78 33.68 -5.66
CA LYS A 185 -7.88 33.47 -7.11
C LYS A 185 -8.87 32.36 -7.43
N ARG A 186 -8.39 31.15 -7.73
CA ARG A 186 -9.23 29.97 -7.99
C ARG A 186 -8.50 28.71 -7.58
N ILE A 187 -8.97 28.09 -6.51
CA ILE A 187 -8.54 26.74 -6.14
C ILE A 187 -9.28 25.74 -7.03
N HIS A 188 -8.58 25.15 -8.01
CA HIS A 188 -9.16 24.09 -8.84
C HIS A 188 -8.96 22.69 -8.25
N ALA A 189 -8.31 22.60 -7.09
CA ALA A 189 -7.82 21.36 -6.51
C ALA A 189 -8.48 20.91 -5.21
N LEU A 190 -9.52 21.57 -4.70
CA LEU A 190 -10.18 21.12 -3.47
C LEU A 190 -10.66 19.67 -3.58
N ASP A 191 -11.16 19.28 -4.76
CA ASP A 191 -11.52 17.88 -5.04
C ASP A 191 -10.39 17.04 -5.66
N SER A 192 -9.23 17.64 -5.90
CA SER A 192 -8.00 16.98 -6.33
C SER A 192 -6.98 16.84 -5.18
N MET A 193 -7.38 17.12 -3.93
CA MET A 193 -6.58 16.79 -2.75
C MET A 193 -6.46 15.27 -2.56
N GLY A 194 -7.35 14.50 -3.17
CA GLY A 194 -7.39 13.04 -3.08
C GLY A 194 -6.28 12.30 -3.86
N HIS A 195 -5.05 12.83 -3.99
CA HIS A 195 -3.92 12.14 -4.64
C HIS A 195 -2.55 12.76 -4.29
N ASN A 196 -1.48 12.04 -4.65
CA ASN A 196 -0.07 12.39 -4.38
C ASN A 196 0.35 13.74 -4.98
N TRP A 197 -0.14 14.04 -6.19
CA TRP A 197 0.29 15.23 -6.94
C TRP A 197 0.08 16.53 -6.15
N TRP A 198 -1.03 16.64 -5.40
CA TRP A 198 -1.29 17.77 -4.52
C TRP A 198 -0.21 17.89 -3.43
N SER A 199 0.03 16.81 -2.68
CA SER A 199 1.02 16.79 -1.59
C SER A 199 2.42 17.13 -2.09
N VAL A 200 2.86 16.48 -3.17
CA VAL A 200 4.19 16.67 -3.75
C VAL A 200 4.43 18.13 -4.08
N CYS A 201 3.53 18.75 -4.82
CA CYS A 201 3.80 20.09 -5.30
C CYS A 201 3.56 21.16 -4.24
N VAL A 202 2.51 21.03 -3.41
CA VAL A 202 2.25 21.97 -2.31
C VAL A 202 3.37 21.92 -1.28
N ALA A 203 3.91 20.74 -0.96
CA ALA A 203 5.06 20.60 -0.04
C ALA A 203 6.29 21.33 -0.58
N MET A 204 6.60 21.19 -1.87
CA MET A 204 7.81 21.82 -2.44
C MET A 204 7.66 23.34 -2.60
N ALA A 205 6.46 23.85 -2.90
CA ALA A 205 6.20 25.29 -2.87
C ALA A 205 6.34 25.86 -1.44
N ALA A 206 5.91 25.12 -0.42
CA ALA A 206 6.11 25.51 0.97
C ALA A 206 7.57 25.41 1.41
N LEU A 207 8.35 24.44 0.90
CA LEU A 207 9.80 24.38 1.11
C LEU A 207 10.51 25.61 0.50
N ALA A 208 10.13 26.03 -0.71
CA ALA A 208 10.62 27.28 -1.30
C ALA A 208 10.22 28.51 -0.47
N SER A 209 8.97 28.56 0.00
CA SER A 209 8.51 29.62 0.90
C SER A 209 9.32 29.67 2.21
N LEU A 210 9.62 28.52 2.82
CA LEU A 210 10.50 28.43 4.00
C LEU A 210 11.89 29.02 3.75
N SER A 211 12.44 28.83 2.55
CA SER A 211 13.75 29.40 2.18
C SER A 211 13.73 30.94 2.10
N LEU A 212 12.55 31.56 1.93
CA LEU A 212 12.39 33.01 1.77
C LEU A 212 11.90 33.73 3.04
N VAL A 213 11.63 33.03 4.14
CA VAL A 213 11.22 33.68 5.40
C VAL A 213 12.27 34.68 5.86
N GLY A 214 11.90 35.96 5.94
CA GLY A 214 12.78 37.09 6.25
C GLY A 214 13.20 37.92 5.03
N ASP A 215 13.18 37.33 3.83
CA ASP A 215 13.52 37.98 2.56
C ASP A 215 12.26 38.30 1.70
N GLU A 216 11.16 37.54 1.88
CA GLU A 216 9.84 37.79 1.30
C GLU A 216 8.79 37.99 2.41
N PRO A 217 8.15 39.17 2.52
CA PRO A 217 7.18 39.47 3.57
C PRO A 217 6.03 38.47 3.73
N GLN A 218 5.54 37.87 2.64
CA GLN A 218 4.41 36.94 2.68
C GLN A 218 4.81 35.48 2.99
N ALA A 219 6.09 35.15 2.92
CA ALA A 219 6.58 33.77 3.00
C ALA A 219 6.16 33.04 4.28
N ALA A 220 6.21 33.70 5.43
CA ALA A 220 5.82 33.10 6.71
C ALA A 220 4.32 32.71 6.72
N ALA A 221 3.46 33.57 6.17
CA ALA A 221 2.02 33.32 6.09
C ALA A 221 1.70 32.17 5.12
N TRP A 222 2.40 32.08 3.98
CA TRP A 222 2.25 30.95 3.07
C TRP A 222 2.64 29.62 3.71
N VAL A 223 3.76 29.60 4.45
CA VAL A 223 4.22 28.41 5.17
C VAL A 223 3.20 27.96 6.21
N GLU A 224 2.66 28.88 7.01
CA GLU A 224 1.61 28.56 7.99
C GLU A 224 0.38 27.98 7.30
N ARG A 225 -0.10 28.67 6.25
CA ARG A 225 -1.29 28.23 5.50
C ARG A 225 -1.12 26.82 4.94
N VAL A 226 0.04 26.51 4.34
CA VAL A 226 0.30 25.16 3.81
C VAL A 226 0.43 24.12 4.92
N SER A 227 1.13 24.46 6.01
CA SER A 227 1.27 23.57 7.17
C SER A 227 -0.10 23.14 7.70
N ASP A 228 -1.05 24.06 7.81
CA ASP A 228 -2.42 23.77 8.24
C ASP A 228 -3.18 22.93 7.20
N SER A 229 -3.05 23.23 5.90
CA SER A 229 -3.71 22.48 4.81
C SER A 229 -3.30 21.00 4.74
N PHE A 230 -2.10 20.63 5.21
CA PHE A 230 -1.68 19.23 5.19
C PHE A 230 -2.53 18.36 6.13
N LEU A 231 -3.07 18.90 7.22
CA LEU A 231 -4.04 18.17 8.04
C LEU A 231 -5.26 17.77 7.21
N GLU A 232 -5.78 18.69 6.39
CA GLU A 232 -6.91 18.42 5.50
C GLU A 232 -6.57 17.37 4.43
N TRP A 233 -5.33 17.35 3.94
CA TRP A 233 -4.88 16.33 2.98
C TRP A 233 -4.76 14.93 3.61
N PHE A 234 -4.14 14.81 4.78
CA PHE A 234 -3.99 13.54 5.48
C PHE A 234 -5.34 12.94 5.88
N TYR A 235 -6.29 13.79 6.30
CA TYR A 235 -7.63 13.36 6.72
C TYR A 235 -8.70 13.61 5.66
N TYR A 236 -8.30 13.77 4.39
CA TYR A 236 -9.24 13.89 3.29
C TYR A 236 -10.12 12.63 3.26
N SER A 237 -11.42 12.81 3.48
CA SER A 237 -12.38 11.71 3.62
C SER A 237 -12.93 11.21 2.28
N GLY A 238 -12.52 11.81 1.17
CA GLY A 238 -13.15 11.59 -0.13
C GLY A 238 -14.35 12.50 -0.39
N ASN A 239 -14.95 12.32 -1.57
CA ASN A 239 -16.11 13.06 -2.05
C ASN A 239 -17.01 12.10 -2.83
N ILE A 240 -18.21 11.84 -2.28
CA ILE A 240 -19.19 10.91 -2.87
C ILE A 240 -19.66 11.40 -4.25
N LEU A 241 -19.89 12.70 -4.41
CA LEU A 241 -20.41 13.25 -5.67
C LEU A 241 -19.37 13.24 -6.80
N GLN A 242 -18.10 13.14 -6.46
CA GLN A 242 -16.98 13.16 -7.40
C GLN A 242 -16.19 11.86 -7.44
N ASN A 243 -16.72 10.79 -6.85
CA ASN A 243 -16.09 9.47 -6.80
C ASN A 243 -14.66 9.53 -6.27
N LYS A 244 -14.42 10.20 -5.15
CA LYS A 244 -13.09 10.24 -4.50
C LYS A 244 -13.09 9.42 -3.23
N SER A 245 -12.05 8.60 -3.04
CA SER A 245 -11.80 7.89 -1.80
C SER A 245 -11.10 8.78 -0.78
N THR A 246 -11.02 8.28 0.46
CA THR A 246 -10.04 8.81 1.40
C THR A 246 -8.61 8.61 0.87
N ASN A 247 -7.69 9.49 1.28
CA ASN A 247 -6.28 9.37 0.95
C ASN A 247 -5.61 8.21 1.70
N PHE A 248 -5.90 8.11 2.99
CA PHE A 248 -5.26 7.16 3.89
C PHE A 248 -6.28 6.26 4.57
N ASP A 249 -5.95 4.98 4.67
CA ASP A 249 -6.56 4.08 5.63
C ASP A 249 -6.26 4.52 7.06
N ALA A 250 -7.15 4.22 8.00
CA ALA A 250 -6.98 4.52 9.42
C ALA A 250 -5.68 3.96 10.05
N LYS A 251 -5.01 3.01 9.39
CA LYS A 251 -3.70 2.44 9.74
C LYS A 251 -2.54 3.00 8.90
N GLY A 252 -2.73 4.10 8.17
CA GLY A 252 -1.66 4.84 7.51
C GLY A 252 -1.31 4.37 6.09
N ALA A 253 -2.04 3.42 5.50
CA ALA A 253 -1.83 3.02 4.11
C ALA A 253 -2.43 4.03 3.14
N PHE A 254 -1.70 4.35 2.07
CA PHE A 254 -2.14 5.31 1.05
C PHE A 254 -2.74 4.57 -0.15
N TYR A 255 -3.90 5.01 -0.64
CA TYR A 255 -4.73 4.20 -1.55
C TYR A 255 -4.12 3.95 -2.94
N GLU A 256 -3.24 4.85 -3.40
CA GLU A 256 -2.79 4.87 -4.80
C GLU A 256 -1.91 3.69 -5.19
N SER A 257 -0.84 3.48 -4.43
CA SER A 257 0.07 2.34 -4.52
C SER A 257 1.19 2.50 -3.48
N VAL A 258 2.00 1.46 -3.29
CA VAL A 258 3.23 1.55 -2.46
C VAL A 258 4.19 2.62 -3.01
N ASN A 259 4.35 2.71 -4.34
CA ASN A 259 5.25 3.69 -4.95
C ASN A 259 4.76 5.12 -4.74
N TYR A 260 3.47 5.37 -4.90
CA TYR A 260 2.89 6.71 -4.73
C TYR A 260 2.71 7.12 -3.27
N ALA A 261 2.54 6.16 -2.35
CA ALA A 261 2.67 6.40 -0.92
C ALA A 261 4.05 6.95 -0.59
N ASN A 262 5.11 6.31 -1.11
CA ASN A 262 6.48 6.74 -0.88
C ASN A 262 6.74 8.12 -1.47
N TYR A 263 6.22 8.41 -2.66
CA TYR A 263 6.41 9.72 -3.28
C TYR A 263 5.72 10.82 -2.48
N ALA A 264 4.41 10.68 -2.22
CA ALA A 264 3.62 11.68 -1.50
C ALA A 264 4.17 11.98 -0.09
N LEU A 265 4.44 10.92 0.70
CA LEU A 265 4.91 11.07 2.07
C LEU A 265 6.32 11.63 2.13
N SER A 266 7.23 11.20 1.25
CA SER A 266 8.62 11.68 1.30
C SER A 266 8.75 13.18 0.99
N GLU A 267 7.96 13.71 0.05
CA GLU A 267 7.98 15.14 -0.27
C GLU A 267 7.40 15.99 0.87
N TYR A 268 6.29 15.54 1.48
CA TYR A 268 5.76 16.19 2.69
C TYR A 268 6.75 16.15 3.87
N LEU A 269 7.39 14.99 4.13
CA LEU A 269 8.33 14.84 5.24
C LEU A 269 9.60 15.68 5.07
N LEU A 270 10.02 15.96 3.82
CA LEU A 270 11.08 16.93 3.54
C LEU A 270 10.68 18.34 3.95
N PHE A 271 9.47 18.79 3.57
CA PHE A 271 8.93 20.07 4.02
C PHE A 271 8.83 20.12 5.55
N ARG A 272 8.27 19.10 6.20
CA ARG A 272 8.09 19.06 7.65
C ARG A 272 9.42 19.08 8.42
N LEU A 273 10.44 18.40 7.89
CA LEU A 273 11.79 18.43 8.44
C LEU A 273 12.40 19.83 8.34
N ALA A 274 12.30 20.46 7.16
CA ALA A 274 12.80 21.82 6.94
C ALA A 274 12.05 22.86 7.80
N TYR A 275 10.74 22.70 7.99
CA TYR A 275 9.93 23.51 8.88
C TYR A 275 10.46 23.44 10.32
N SER A 276 10.69 22.22 10.82
CA SER A 276 11.19 21.98 12.18
C SER A 276 12.60 22.55 12.39
N ASN A 277 13.45 22.50 11.37
CA ASN A 277 14.78 23.11 11.42
C ASN A 277 14.73 24.64 11.36
N THR A 278 13.77 25.21 10.63
CA THR A 278 13.58 26.67 10.50
C THR A 278 13.01 27.27 11.79
N TYR A 279 12.07 26.57 12.42
CA TYR A 279 11.36 27.01 13.63
C TYR A 279 11.55 26.01 14.79
N PRO A 280 12.75 25.92 15.41
CA PRO A 280 13.02 24.92 16.44
C PRO A 280 12.16 25.05 17.71
N GLY A 281 11.53 26.20 17.93
CA GLY A 281 10.58 26.45 19.03
C GLY A 281 9.12 26.16 18.69
N LEU A 282 8.80 25.84 17.43
CA LEU A 282 7.45 25.49 16.98
C LEU A 282 7.38 24.02 16.61
N LYS A 283 6.38 23.33 17.15
CA LYS A 283 6.05 21.99 16.70
C LYS A 283 5.16 22.10 15.46
N PRO A 284 5.47 21.40 14.36
CA PRO A 284 4.52 21.25 13.26
C PRO A 284 3.24 20.56 13.76
N PRO A 285 2.12 20.68 13.03
CA PRO A 285 0.87 19.99 13.38
C PRO A 285 1.07 18.49 13.62
N GLU A 286 0.34 17.96 14.59
CA GLU A 286 0.35 16.54 14.92
C GLU A 286 -0.51 15.77 13.90
N ILE A 287 0.09 14.72 13.32
CA ILE A 287 -0.55 13.86 12.32
C ILE A 287 -0.34 12.42 12.75
N GLU A 288 -1.30 11.86 13.49
CA GLU A 288 -1.25 10.49 14.04
C GLU A 288 -1.07 9.42 12.96
N LEU A 289 -1.49 9.68 11.72
CA LEU A 289 -1.27 8.77 10.60
C LEU A 289 0.23 8.54 10.32
N LEU A 290 1.11 9.49 10.64
CA LEU A 290 2.56 9.34 10.43
C LEU A 290 3.19 8.28 11.34
N ASP A 291 2.63 8.03 12.52
CA ASP A 291 3.07 6.94 13.42
C ASP A 291 2.84 5.56 12.79
N LYS A 292 1.88 5.46 11.88
CA LYS A 292 1.43 4.21 11.25
C LYS A 292 1.83 4.10 9.78
N ALA A 293 2.13 5.22 9.11
CA ALA A 293 2.43 5.25 7.68
C ALA A 293 3.61 4.36 7.27
N GLY A 294 4.59 4.20 8.17
CA GLY A 294 5.71 3.28 7.96
C GLY A 294 5.31 1.81 7.89
N ASP A 295 4.22 1.42 8.57
CA ASP A 295 3.76 0.04 8.67
C ASP A 295 3.24 -0.48 7.34
N PHE A 296 2.62 0.38 6.54
CA PHE A 296 2.15 0.00 5.21
C PHE A 296 3.28 -0.54 4.33
N PHE A 297 4.45 0.11 4.35
CA PHE A 297 5.61 -0.36 3.58
C PHE A 297 6.16 -1.68 4.12
N ILE A 298 6.14 -1.87 5.44
CA ILE A 298 6.62 -3.11 6.08
C ILE A 298 5.66 -4.27 5.80
N ASP A 299 4.37 -4.05 6.00
CA ASP A 299 3.34 -5.07 5.84
C ASP A 299 3.18 -5.54 4.39
N THR A 300 3.48 -4.66 3.41
CA THR A 300 3.43 -4.98 1.98
C THR A 300 4.75 -5.50 1.41
N CYS A 301 5.83 -5.52 2.21
CA CYS A 301 7.11 -6.00 1.74
C CYS A 301 7.22 -7.52 1.74
N TYR A 302 8.09 -8.01 0.86
CA TYR A 302 8.51 -9.39 0.78
C TYR A 302 10.03 -9.48 0.97
N PRO A 303 10.50 -9.79 2.20
CA PRO A 303 11.93 -9.99 2.46
C PRO A 303 12.44 -11.22 1.71
N THR A 304 13.51 -11.03 0.94
CA THR A 304 14.26 -12.12 0.31
C THR A 304 15.67 -12.15 0.84
N SER A 305 16.36 -13.27 0.60
CA SER A 305 17.78 -13.41 0.94
C SER A 305 18.69 -12.38 0.21
N ALA A 306 18.24 -11.80 -0.91
CA ALA A 306 19.03 -10.87 -1.71
C ALA A 306 18.56 -9.41 -1.64
N SER A 307 17.27 -9.16 -1.44
CA SER A 307 16.66 -7.82 -1.52
C SER A 307 15.30 -7.74 -0.79
N MET A 308 14.75 -6.52 -0.70
CA MET A 308 13.39 -6.28 -0.23
C MET A 308 12.47 -6.06 -1.42
N LEU A 309 11.60 -7.02 -1.73
CA LEU A 309 10.55 -6.86 -2.74
C LEU A 309 9.27 -6.28 -2.10
N SER A 310 8.28 -5.95 -2.92
CA SER A 310 6.98 -5.44 -2.46
C SER A 310 5.82 -5.97 -3.29
N ALA A 311 4.65 -6.08 -2.66
CA ALA A 311 3.38 -6.15 -3.38
C ALA A 311 3.23 -4.92 -4.29
N ASN A 312 2.94 -5.14 -5.58
CA ASN A 312 3.00 -4.12 -6.63
C ASN A 312 1.65 -3.84 -7.30
N PHE A 313 0.54 -3.85 -6.55
CA PHE A 313 -0.75 -3.42 -7.08
C PHE A 313 -0.74 -1.95 -7.51
N GLY A 314 -1.54 -1.63 -8.53
CA GLY A 314 -1.60 -0.31 -9.13
C GLY A 314 -0.28 0.09 -9.82
N ASP A 315 -0.04 1.40 -9.92
CA ASP A 315 1.23 1.91 -10.44
C ASP A 315 2.34 1.78 -9.41
N SER A 316 2.92 0.58 -9.34
CA SER A 316 4.03 0.25 -8.46
C SER A 316 5.04 -0.66 -9.16
N SER A 317 6.11 -1.02 -8.46
CA SER A 317 7.06 -2.03 -8.93
C SER A 317 7.40 -3.00 -7.80
N LEU A 318 7.92 -4.17 -8.15
CA LEU A 318 8.43 -5.13 -7.16
C LEU A 318 9.55 -4.56 -6.29
N ASN A 319 10.23 -3.49 -6.72
CA ASN A 319 11.30 -2.84 -5.98
C ASN A 319 10.85 -1.58 -5.22
N ALA A 320 9.56 -1.21 -5.31
CA ALA A 320 9.01 -0.07 -4.58
C ALA A 320 8.91 -0.42 -3.10
N ASN A 321 9.88 0.03 -2.29
CA ASN A 321 10.04 -0.40 -0.90
C ASN A 321 9.85 0.72 0.13
N GLY A 322 9.47 1.95 -0.24
CA GLY A 322 9.21 3.01 0.75
C GLY A 322 10.42 3.53 1.52
N ALA A 323 11.63 3.15 1.13
CA ALA A 323 12.83 3.41 1.94
C ALA A 323 13.09 4.91 2.18
N LYS A 324 12.80 5.77 1.20
CA LYS A 324 12.94 7.24 1.35
C LYS A 324 12.03 7.77 2.45
N THR A 325 10.76 7.34 2.46
CA THR A 325 9.78 7.74 3.48
C THR A 325 10.19 7.27 4.86
N LEU A 326 10.53 6.00 5.03
CA LEU A 326 10.94 5.45 6.32
C LEU A 326 12.22 6.12 6.87
N ARG A 327 13.18 6.46 6.01
CA ARG A 327 14.35 7.25 6.41
C ARG A 327 14.00 8.65 6.89
N LEU A 328 12.98 9.29 6.30
CA LEU A 328 12.54 10.64 6.64
C LEU A 328 11.60 10.68 7.86
N LEU A 329 10.94 9.57 8.21
CA LEU A 329 10.13 9.47 9.42
C LEU A 329 10.98 9.65 10.69
N ALA A 330 12.17 9.04 10.74
CA ALA A 330 13.06 9.12 11.90
C ALA A 330 13.47 10.56 12.30
N PRO A 331 14.06 11.40 11.41
CA PRO A 331 14.40 12.79 11.74
C PRO A 331 13.16 13.68 11.96
N ASN A 332 11.97 13.23 11.57
CA ASN A 332 10.70 13.90 11.86
C ASN A 332 10.08 13.49 13.22
N GLY A 333 10.69 12.55 13.95
CA GLY A 333 10.24 12.10 15.27
C GLY A 333 9.42 10.82 15.28
N TYR A 334 9.33 10.08 14.16
CA TYR A 334 8.49 8.89 13.98
C TYR A 334 9.31 7.59 13.85
N GLU A 335 10.40 7.47 14.61
CA GLU A 335 11.25 6.27 14.58
C GLU A 335 10.64 5.12 15.40
N ALA A 336 10.72 3.89 14.88
CA ALA A 336 10.32 2.68 15.57
C ALA A 336 11.29 1.52 15.26
N ASP A 337 11.36 0.52 16.13
CA ASP A 337 12.26 -0.64 15.98
C ASP A 337 12.09 -1.38 14.64
N LYS A 338 10.84 -1.53 14.21
CA LYS A 338 10.49 -2.10 12.91
C LYS A 338 10.98 -1.25 11.73
N HIS A 339 10.93 0.08 11.83
CA HIS A 339 11.46 0.98 10.80
C HIS A 339 12.98 0.82 10.68
N ARG A 340 13.70 0.73 11.81
CA ARG A 340 15.16 0.52 11.86
C ARG A 340 15.59 -0.80 11.23
N TRP A 341 14.86 -1.88 11.50
CA TRP A 341 15.11 -3.18 10.87
C TRP A 341 14.88 -3.11 9.36
N TYR A 342 13.76 -2.52 8.95
CA TYR A 342 13.37 -2.46 7.55
C TYR A 342 14.35 -1.62 6.71
N VAL A 343 14.68 -0.40 7.15
CA VAL A 343 15.56 0.51 6.41
C VAL A 343 16.95 -0.10 6.22
N ASN A 344 17.45 -0.86 7.20
CA ASN A 344 18.74 -1.56 7.11
C ASN A 344 18.81 -2.61 5.99
N ARG A 345 17.66 -3.04 5.45
CA ARG A 345 17.55 -4.00 4.34
C ARG A 345 17.19 -3.35 3.00
N THR A 346 17.15 -2.02 2.96
CA THR A 346 16.82 -1.25 1.75
C THR A 346 18.01 -0.38 1.33
N ASP A 347 17.87 0.36 0.23
CA ASP A 347 18.87 1.35 -0.15
C ASP A 347 19.21 2.27 1.03
N PRO A 348 20.47 2.38 1.46
CA PRO A 348 20.86 3.23 2.58
C PRO A 348 20.80 4.73 2.23
N GLY A 349 20.47 5.13 1.00
CA GLY A 349 20.38 6.53 0.60
C GLY A 349 21.73 7.24 0.58
N LEU A 350 22.83 6.52 0.34
CA LEU A 350 24.18 7.09 0.29
C LEU A 350 24.40 8.04 -0.90
N GLY A 351 23.60 7.89 -1.96
CA GLY A 351 23.63 8.74 -3.15
C GLY A 351 22.72 9.97 -3.10
N ASP A 352 21.93 10.13 -2.04
CA ASP A 352 21.04 11.27 -1.83
C ASP A 352 21.65 12.26 -0.82
N PRO A 353 21.87 13.54 -1.18
CA PRO A 353 22.54 14.52 -0.31
C PRO A 353 21.85 14.72 1.05
N ILE A 354 20.51 14.74 1.08
CA ILE A 354 19.76 14.97 2.32
C ILE A 354 19.76 13.71 3.18
N ALA A 355 19.58 12.53 2.59
CA ALA A 355 19.62 11.28 3.33
C ALA A 355 21.02 11.00 3.90
N LEU A 356 22.07 11.32 3.14
CA LEU A 356 23.47 11.19 3.56
C LEU A 356 23.75 12.00 4.84
N VAL A 357 23.20 13.22 4.95
CA VAL A 357 23.42 14.11 6.09
C VAL A 357 22.39 13.89 7.21
N CYS A 358 21.10 13.85 6.90
CA CYS A 358 20.03 14.02 7.89
C CYS A 358 19.27 12.74 8.23
N CYS A 359 19.32 11.69 7.40
CA CYS A 359 18.36 10.57 7.49
C CYS A 359 19.07 9.23 7.71
N ARG A 360 19.76 9.10 8.85
CA ARG A 360 20.53 7.91 9.24
C ARG A 360 19.96 7.34 10.55
N PRO A 361 18.84 6.58 10.50
CA PRO A 361 18.38 5.84 11.67
C PRO A 361 19.43 4.81 12.08
N GLU A 362 19.45 4.47 13.37
CA GLU A 362 20.33 3.40 13.86
C GLU A 362 19.93 2.06 13.24
N ALA A 363 20.90 1.29 12.76
CA ALA A 363 20.61 0.02 12.11
C ALA A 363 20.16 -1.04 13.14
N ARG A 364 19.14 -1.82 12.77
CA ARG A 364 18.77 -3.04 13.49
C ARG A 364 18.88 -4.23 12.55
N ALA A 365 19.60 -5.27 12.97
CA ALA A 365 19.79 -6.47 12.16
C ALA A 365 18.67 -7.50 12.34
N SER A 366 18.19 -7.69 13.58
CA SER A 366 17.19 -8.70 13.89
C SER A 366 15.77 -8.24 13.56
N ILE A 367 14.98 -9.18 13.05
CA ILE A 367 13.53 -9.01 12.89
C ILE A 367 12.93 -8.69 14.27
N PRO A 368 12.06 -7.68 14.41
CA PRO A 368 11.32 -7.44 15.64
C PRO A 368 10.39 -8.62 15.99
N ASP A 369 10.29 -8.95 17.28
CA ASP A 369 9.53 -10.11 17.77
C ASP A 369 8.01 -9.94 17.65
N ASP A 370 7.53 -8.70 17.45
CA ASP A 370 6.12 -8.29 17.48
C ASP A 370 5.51 -8.02 16.11
N LEU A 371 6.22 -8.31 15.01
CA LEU A 371 5.67 -8.08 13.67
C LEU A 371 4.51 -9.04 13.37
N PRO A 372 3.32 -8.52 13.01
CA PRO A 372 2.18 -9.37 12.70
C PRO A 372 2.43 -10.17 11.42
N HIS A 373 1.92 -11.40 11.37
CA HIS A 373 1.96 -12.22 10.16
C HIS A 373 0.85 -11.87 9.15
N SER A 374 -0.10 -11.04 9.53
CA SER A 374 -1.16 -10.60 8.64
C SER A 374 -1.59 -9.17 8.95
N ALA A 375 -1.91 -8.42 7.89
CA ALA A 375 -2.38 -7.05 7.97
C ALA A 375 -3.59 -6.83 7.05
N ILE A 376 -4.47 -5.92 7.44
CA ILE A 376 -5.65 -5.51 6.67
C ILE A 376 -5.80 -4.00 6.75
N TYR A 377 -5.97 -3.38 5.58
CA TYR A 377 -6.21 -1.96 5.37
C TYR A 377 -7.57 -1.85 4.66
N SER A 378 -8.63 -1.79 5.46
CA SER A 378 -10.01 -1.93 4.99
C SER A 378 -10.48 -0.75 4.14
N ASP A 379 -10.04 0.47 4.45
CA ASP A 379 -10.52 1.69 3.79
C ASP A 379 -10.02 1.80 2.35
N ILE A 380 -8.88 1.14 2.05
CA ILE A 380 -8.31 1.06 0.70
C ILE A 380 -8.46 -0.33 0.08
N GLY A 381 -8.96 -1.31 0.84
CA GLY A 381 -9.24 -2.66 0.35
C GLY A 381 -8.01 -3.52 0.11
N TRP A 382 -7.05 -3.56 1.04
CA TRP A 382 -5.86 -4.42 0.94
C TRP A 382 -5.78 -5.38 2.13
N ALA A 383 -5.27 -6.59 1.88
CA ALA A 383 -4.81 -7.47 2.95
C ALA A 383 -3.53 -8.22 2.54
N VAL A 384 -2.68 -8.49 3.51
CA VAL A 384 -1.47 -9.29 3.35
C VAL A 384 -1.44 -10.37 4.41
N MET A 385 -1.05 -11.57 4.02
CA MET A 385 -0.83 -12.71 4.90
C MET A 385 0.52 -13.34 4.56
N ARG A 386 1.32 -13.67 5.57
CA ARG A 386 2.61 -14.36 5.40
C ARG A 386 2.77 -15.53 6.36
N SER A 387 3.55 -16.50 5.95
CA SER A 387 3.87 -17.68 6.76
C SER A 387 4.91 -17.39 7.85
N SER A 388 5.81 -16.45 7.59
CA SER A 388 6.88 -16.01 8.48
C SER A 388 7.46 -14.69 7.97
N TRP A 389 8.24 -14.01 8.81
CA TRP A 389 9.10 -12.89 8.44
C TRP A 389 10.52 -13.31 8.03
N ALA A 390 10.84 -14.61 8.13
CA ALA A 390 12.07 -15.15 7.58
C ALA A 390 12.14 -14.89 6.06
N ASP A 391 13.36 -14.75 5.57
CA ASP A 391 13.60 -14.54 4.15
C ASP A 391 13.02 -15.66 3.31
N ASP A 392 12.52 -15.31 2.13
CA ASP A 392 12.04 -16.24 1.11
C ASP A 392 10.80 -17.07 1.55
N ALA A 393 10.16 -16.70 2.67
CA ALA A 393 8.92 -17.30 3.15
C ALA A 393 7.77 -17.15 2.12
N THR A 394 6.60 -17.72 2.39
CA THR A 394 5.40 -17.49 1.55
C THR A 394 4.68 -16.22 1.99
N MET A 395 4.28 -15.39 1.04
CA MET A 395 3.40 -14.22 1.25
C MET A 395 2.31 -14.15 0.17
N LEU A 396 1.06 -13.96 0.60
CA LEU A 396 -0.11 -13.71 -0.22
C LEU A 396 -0.61 -12.28 0.03
N ALA A 397 -0.75 -11.49 -1.02
CA ALA A 397 -1.38 -10.17 -0.94
C ALA A 397 -2.66 -10.16 -1.79
N VAL A 398 -3.69 -9.48 -1.28
CA VAL A 398 -5.04 -9.42 -1.85
C VAL A 398 -5.48 -7.97 -1.94
N LYS A 399 -6.11 -7.60 -3.06
CA LYS A 399 -6.70 -6.27 -3.25
C LYS A 399 -8.15 -6.38 -3.74
N SER A 400 -9.03 -5.65 -3.08
CA SER A 400 -10.40 -5.38 -3.53
C SER A 400 -10.82 -4.04 -2.95
N GLY A 401 -10.68 -2.99 -3.75
CA GLY A 401 -10.67 -1.63 -3.24
C GLY A 401 -11.01 -0.60 -4.30
N PHE A 402 -10.69 0.65 -4.01
CA PHE A 402 -10.96 1.76 -4.90
C PHE A 402 -10.06 1.68 -6.16
N ALA A 403 -10.57 2.22 -7.27
CA ALA A 403 -9.90 2.26 -8.57
C ALA A 403 -10.11 3.64 -9.21
N TRP A 404 -9.05 4.45 -9.18
CA TRP A 404 -8.91 5.74 -9.84
C TRP A 404 -7.46 6.19 -9.76
N ASN A 405 -7.04 7.07 -10.67
CA ASN A 405 -5.67 7.55 -10.80
C ASN A 405 -4.66 6.38 -10.92
N HIS A 406 -3.82 6.17 -9.91
CA HIS A 406 -2.78 5.12 -9.89
C HIS A 406 -3.27 3.77 -9.34
N ALA A 407 -4.47 3.70 -8.76
CA ALA A 407 -5.10 2.43 -8.38
C ALA A 407 -5.85 1.81 -9.57
N HIS A 408 -5.65 0.51 -9.82
CA HIS A 408 -6.17 -0.16 -11.02
C HIS A 408 -7.53 -0.85 -10.79
N PRO A 409 -8.25 -1.22 -11.88
CA PRO A 409 -9.49 -2.01 -11.82
C PRO A 409 -9.29 -3.50 -11.52
N ASP A 410 -8.67 -3.78 -10.38
CA ASP A 410 -8.13 -5.06 -9.94
C ASP A 410 -8.90 -5.67 -8.74
N SER A 411 -10.18 -5.31 -8.56
CA SER A 411 -10.93 -5.77 -7.39
C SER A 411 -11.14 -7.27 -7.36
N GLY A 412 -10.69 -7.90 -6.27
CA GLY A 412 -10.63 -9.35 -6.10
C GLY A 412 -9.29 -9.96 -6.52
N SER A 413 -8.34 -9.17 -7.02
CA SER A 413 -7.01 -9.63 -7.43
C SER A 413 -6.16 -10.09 -6.24
N PHE A 414 -5.16 -10.91 -6.54
CA PHE A 414 -4.20 -11.42 -5.57
C PHE A 414 -2.87 -11.72 -6.25
N ILE A 415 -1.79 -11.73 -5.45
CA ILE A 415 -0.44 -12.07 -5.88
C ILE A 415 0.23 -12.95 -4.82
N LEU A 416 1.13 -13.83 -5.25
CA LEU A 416 1.80 -14.81 -4.38
C LEU A 416 3.31 -14.77 -4.58
N PHE A 417 4.03 -14.61 -3.47
CA PHE A 417 5.47 -14.77 -3.39
C PHE A 417 5.83 -16.03 -2.62
N HIS A 418 6.86 -16.73 -3.08
CA HIS A 418 7.38 -17.93 -2.44
C HIS A 418 8.84 -18.17 -2.82
N ALA A 419 9.65 -18.70 -1.90
CA ALA A 419 11.05 -19.06 -2.14
C ALA A 419 11.88 -17.94 -2.81
N GLY A 420 11.64 -16.69 -2.39
CA GLY A 420 12.38 -15.51 -2.84
C GLY A 420 11.93 -14.96 -4.19
N LYS A 421 10.84 -15.47 -4.77
CA LYS A 421 10.36 -15.08 -6.11
C LYS A 421 8.84 -14.83 -6.14
N PRO A 422 8.36 -13.92 -7.00
CA PRO A 422 6.94 -13.83 -7.32
C PRO A 422 6.54 -15.02 -8.22
N LEU A 423 5.42 -15.68 -7.90
CA LEU A 423 4.87 -16.80 -8.67
C LEU A 423 3.58 -16.39 -9.39
N ILE A 424 2.60 -15.91 -8.63
CA ILE A 424 1.36 -15.32 -9.17
C ILE A 424 1.55 -13.82 -9.10
N ILE A 425 1.43 -13.16 -10.25
CA ILE A 425 1.87 -11.76 -10.43
C ILE A 425 0.71 -10.87 -10.83
N ASP A 426 0.87 -9.58 -10.57
CA ASP A 426 0.11 -8.56 -11.27
C ASP A 426 0.86 -8.20 -12.57
N SER A 427 0.13 -7.80 -13.62
CA SER A 427 0.78 -7.27 -14.83
C SER A 427 1.50 -5.95 -14.59
N GLY A 428 1.20 -5.25 -13.49
CA GLY A 428 1.88 -4.02 -13.09
C GLY A 428 1.48 -2.84 -13.99
N ASN A 429 2.44 -2.05 -14.46
CA ASN A 429 2.15 -0.82 -15.21
C ASN A 429 3.14 -0.57 -16.36
N CYS A 430 2.94 0.53 -17.09
CA CYS A 430 3.93 1.09 -18.00
C CYS A 430 3.86 2.62 -18.01
N SER A 431 4.74 3.28 -18.78
CA SER A 431 4.74 4.74 -18.90
C SER A 431 3.38 5.31 -19.30
N TYR A 432 2.94 6.37 -18.62
CA TYR A 432 1.66 7.07 -18.86
C TYR A 432 1.44 7.57 -20.29
N SER A 433 2.53 7.83 -21.01
CA SER A 433 2.48 8.26 -22.41
C SER A 433 2.15 7.12 -23.38
N ARG A 434 2.21 5.86 -22.95
CA ARG A 434 1.94 4.68 -23.77
C ARG A 434 0.45 4.40 -23.80
N ARG A 435 -0.08 4.04 -24.98
CA ARG A 435 -1.50 3.66 -25.14
C ARG A 435 -1.85 2.43 -24.31
N GLU A 436 -0.89 1.53 -24.13
CA GLU A 436 -1.05 0.28 -23.39
C GLU A 436 -1.37 0.51 -21.91
N TYR A 437 -0.93 1.63 -21.34
CA TYR A 437 -1.24 2.02 -19.96
C TYR A 437 -2.75 2.00 -19.69
N SER A 438 -3.52 2.72 -20.51
CA SER A 438 -4.98 2.79 -20.38
C SER A 438 -5.70 1.58 -20.98
N SER A 439 -5.18 0.99 -22.06
CA SER A 439 -5.88 -0.04 -22.84
C SER A 439 -5.61 -1.49 -22.41
N TYR A 440 -4.59 -1.71 -21.58
CA TYR A 440 -4.25 -3.00 -20.99
C TYR A 440 -4.07 -2.92 -19.48
N TYR A 441 -3.05 -2.23 -18.98
CA TYR A 441 -2.69 -2.26 -17.54
C TYR A 441 -3.82 -1.77 -16.65
N ARG A 442 -4.49 -0.66 -17.01
CA ARG A 442 -5.67 -0.15 -16.30
C ARG A 442 -6.99 -0.84 -16.73
N GLN A 443 -6.96 -2.15 -16.97
CA GLN A 443 -8.15 -2.94 -17.32
C GLN A 443 -8.17 -4.25 -16.54
N SER A 444 -9.35 -4.69 -16.10
CA SER A 444 -9.49 -5.92 -15.29
C SER A 444 -8.84 -7.18 -15.89
N LYS A 445 -8.72 -7.28 -17.22
CA LYS A 445 -8.02 -8.39 -17.90
C LYS A 445 -6.52 -8.49 -17.60
N ALA A 446 -5.90 -7.45 -17.04
CA ALA A 446 -4.50 -7.41 -16.65
C ALA A 446 -4.26 -7.94 -15.22
N HIS A 447 -5.30 -8.42 -14.53
CA HIS A 447 -5.22 -8.82 -13.13
C HIS A 447 -5.85 -10.21 -12.88
N ASN A 448 -5.56 -10.80 -11.72
CA ASN A 448 -6.05 -12.12 -11.31
C ASN A 448 -7.50 -12.06 -10.80
N VAL A 449 -8.45 -11.73 -11.68
CA VAL A 449 -9.87 -11.53 -11.35
C VAL A 449 -10.78 -12.51 -12.10
N ILE A 450 -12.10 -12.41 -11.90
CA ILE A 450 -13.10 -13.11 -12.72
C ILE A 450 -13.69 -12.14 -13.74
N LEU A 451 -13.65 -12.51 -15.02
CA LEU A 451 -14.33 -11.80 -16.10
C LEU A 451 -15.67 -12.45 -16.45
N HIS A 452 -16.64 -11.64 -16.85
CA HIS A 452 -17.86 -12.03 -17.54
C HIS A 452 -17.84 -11.43 -18.95
N ASP A 453 -17.80 -12.29 -19.97
CA ASP A 453 -17.65 -11.92 -21.39
C ASP A 453 -16.47 -10.96 -21.63
N GLY A 454 -15.33 -11.26 -21.00
CA GLY A 454 -14.10 -10.48 -21.13
C GLY A 454 -14.07 -9.16 -20.34
N ARG A 455 -15.04 -8.89 -19.45
CA ARG A 455 -15.11 -7.67 -18.63
C ARG A 455 -15.39 -7.96 -17.16
N ALA A 456 -14.90 -7.12 -16.25
CA ALA A 456 -15.26 -7.18 -14.83
C ALA A 456 -15.68 -5.81 -14.31
N GLN A 457 -14.74 -4.96 -13.89
CA GLN A 457 -15.04 -3.57 -13.53
C GLN A 457 -15.44 -2.75 -14.75
N ASN A 458 -16.18 -1.66 -14.53
CA ASN A 458 -16.64 -0.81 -15.63
C ASN A 458 -15.44 -0.10 -16.29
N PRO A 459 -15.21 -0.27 -17.60
CA PRO A 459 -14.11 0.40 -18.31
C PRO A 459 -14.22 1.94 -18.35
N GLU A 460 -15.38 2.53 -18.00
CA GLU A 460 -15.52 3.97 -17.86
C GLU A 460 -14.92 4.51 -16.55
N ASP A 461 -14.82 3.68 -15.51
CA ASP A 461 -14.28 4.10 -14.20
C ASP A 461 -12.78 4.42 -14.31
N CYS A 462 -12.04 3.65 -15.12
CA CYS A 462 -10.60 3.75 -15.31
C CYS A 462 -10.19 3.41 -16.75
N GLY A 463 -9.05 3.94 -17.20
CA GLY A 463 -8.49 3.66 -18.53
C GLY A 463 -9.24 4.34 -19.69
N GLY A 464 -10.55 4.14 -19.81
CA GLY A 464 -11.38 4.69 -20.89
C GLY A 464 -12.13 5.99 -20.56
N GLY A 465 -12.54 6.18 -19.30
CA GLY A 465 -13.29 7.38 -18.87
C GLY A 465 -12.68 8.13 -17.68
N ASP A 466 -11.79 7.50 -16.92
CA ASP A 466 -11.09 8.06 -15.75
C ASP A 466 -12.02 8.72 -14.71
N ARG A 467 -13.27 8.21 -14.62
CA ARG A 467 -14.34 8.77 -13.77
C ARG A 467 -14.23 8.38 -12.30
N GLY A 468 -13.33 7.44 -11.98
CA GLY A 468 -13.22 6.80 -10.68
C GLY A 468 -14.40 5.86 -10.40
N VAL A 469 -14.14 4.83 -9.61
CA VAL A 469 -15.20 3.87 -9.26
C VAL A 469 -16.17 4.48 -8.25
N VAL A 470 -17.47 4.40 -8.54
CA VAL A 470 -18.52 4.93 -7.65
C VAL A 470 -18.68 4.06 -6.40
N THR A 471 -18.72 2.74 -6.61
CA THR A 471 -18.91 1.73 -5.57
C THR A 471 -17.63 0.90 -5.45
N SER A 472 -16.76 1.26 -4.51
CA SER A 472 -15.48 0.58 -4.27
C SER A 472 -15.65 -0.90 -3.94
N GLY A 473 -14.62 -1.69 -4.23
CA GLY A 473 -14.48 -3.02 -3.63
C GLY A 473 -14.07 -2.89 -2.16
N GLU A 474 -14.19 -3.99 -1.43
CA GLU A 474 -13.77 -4.05 -0.02
C GLU A 474 -13.01 -5.33 0.28
N VAL A 475 -12.07 -5.25 1.21
CA VAL A 475 -11.49 -6.42 1.86
C VAL A 475 -11.97 -6.45 3.31
N HIS A 476 -12.71 -7.49 3.63
CA HIS A 476 -13.30 -7.72 4.93
C HIS A 476 -12.61 -8.87 5.67
N LYS A 477 -12.75 -8.81 7.00
CA LYS A 477 -12.48 -9.89 7.95
C LYS A 477 -11.09 -10.51 7.80
N LEU A 478 -10.13 -10.08 8.61
CA LEU A 478 -8.86 -10.78 8.74
C LEU A 478 -8.87 -11.65 9.99
N LEU A 479 -8.78 -12.98 9.83
CA LEU A 479 -8.52 -13.92 10.92
C LEU A 479 -7.12 -14.50 10.75
N ASP A 480 -6.35 -14.55 11.83
CA ASP A 480 -5.03 -15.19 11.88
C ASP A 480 -4.82 -15.76 13.27
N VAL A 481 -5.13 -17.05 13.44
CA VAL A 481 -5.03 -17.73 14.74
C VAL A 481 -4.87 -19.23 14.53
N ALA A 482 -4.15 -19.90 15.44
CA ALA A 482 -4.00 -21.35 15.46
C ALA A 482 -3.64 -21.98 14.10
N GLY A 483 -2.74 -21.34 13.33
CA GLY A 483 -2.28 -21.83 12.03
C GLY A 483 -3.31 -21.74 10.90
N PHE A 484 -4.37 -20.95 11.06
CA PHE A 484 -5.39 -20.69 10.06
C PHE A 484 -5.46 -19.19 9.76
N LYS A 485 -5.46 -18.83 8.47
CA LYS A 485 -5.67 -17.44 8.04
C LYS A 485 -6.85 -17.32 7.10
N TYR A 486 -7.59 -16.21 7.20
CA TYR A 486 -8.74 -15.94 6.35
C TYR A 486 -8.91 -14.47 6.01
N VAL A 487 -9.27 -14.22 4.75
CA VAL A 487 -9.69 -12.92 4.22
C VAL A 487 -10.88 -13.10 3.27
N LEU A 488 -11.83 -12.16 3.31
CA LEU A 488 -12.93 -12.04 2.34
C LEU A 488 -12.72 -10.78 1.50
N ALA A 489 -12.51 -10.92 0.20
CA ALA A 489 -12.60 -9.83 -0.76
C ALA A 489 -14.02 -9.75 -1.36
N ASP A 490 -14.66 -8.60 -1.26
CA ASP A 490 -15.90 -8.26 -1.97
C ASP A 490 -15.57 -7.36 -3.16
N ALA A 491 -15.75 -7.92 -4.36
CA ALA A 491 -15.58 -7.20 -5.63
C ALA A 491 -16.94 -6.83 -6.26
N THR A 492 -18.06 -7.02 -5.55
CA THR A 492 -19.41 -6.82 -6.09
C THR A 492 -19.67 -5.36 -6.45
N GLY A 493 -19.36 -4.41 -5.55
CA GLY A 493 -19.52 -2.98 -5.81
C GLY A 493 -18.93 -2.53 -7.15
N PRO A 494 -17.61 -2.69 -7.38
CA PRO A 494 -16.94 -2.14 -8.55
C PRO A 494 -17.26 -2.92 -9.83
N THR A 495 -17.81 -4.13 -9.70
CA THR A 495 -18.24 -4.97 -10.82
C THR A 495 -19.76 -5.01 -10.98
N SER A 496 -20.50 -4.17 -10.25
CA SER A 496 -21.96 -4.26 -10.07
C SER A 496 -22.77 -4.13 -11.37
N TRP A 497 -22.21 -3.49 -12.39
CA TRP A 497 -22.83 -3.39 -13.72
C TRP A 497 -22.89 -4.74 -14.48
N LYS A 498 -22.10 -5.74 -14.06
CA LYS A 498 -22.09 -7.10 -14.61
C LYS A 498 -22.45 -8.15 -13.57
N PHE A 499 -22.07 -7.93 -12.31
CA PHE A 499 -22.18 -8.88 -11.22
C PHE A 499 -23.17 -8.40 -10.17
N SER A 500 -24.09 -9.27 -9.77
CA SER A 500 -24.90 -9.08 -8.55
C SER A 500 -24.25 -9.70 -7.32
N ARG A 501 -23.26 -10.59 -7.50
CA ARG A 501 -22.38 -11.14 -6.46
C ARG A 501 -21.01 -11.40 -7.07
N ASN A 502 -19.95 -10.98 -6.37
CA ASN A 502 -18.57 -11.29 -6.72
C ASN A 502 -17.72 -11.32 -5.44
N TYR A 503 -17.84 -12.42 -4.70
CA TYR A 503 -17.11 -12.63 -3.45
C TYR A 503 -15.97 -13.61 -3.66
N ARG A 504 -14.82 -13.33 -3.04
CA ARG A 504 -13.66 -14.21 -3.04
C ARG A 504 -13.14 -14.41 -1.63
N HIS A 505 -13.08 -15.66 -1.20
CA HIS A 505 -12.56 -16.05 0.10
C HIS A 505 -11.17 -16.66 -0.06
N PHE A 506 -10.22 -16.23 0.75
CA PHE A 506 -8.88 -16.80 0.84
C PHE A 506 -8.75 -17.48 2.19
N MET A 507 -8.50 -18.78 2.21
CA MET A 507 -8.28 -19.57 3.42
C MET A 507 -6.90 -20.22 3.33
N TRP A 508 -5.98 -19.85 4.23
CA TRP A 508 -4.68 -20.50 4.33
C TRP A 508 -4.67 -21.48 5.49
N ILE A 509 -4.60 -22.77 5.16
CA ILE A 509 -4.79 -23.88 6.09
C ILE A 509 -3.75 -24.97 5.81
N ASP A 510 -2.96 -25.33 6.81
CA ASP A 510 -2.06 -26.50 6.78
C ASP A 510 -1.17 -26.56 5.51
N GLY A 511 -0.66 -25.40 5.07
CA GLY A 511 0.21 -25.27 3.88
C GLY A 511 -0.53 -25.12 2.54
N VAL A 512 -1.86 -25.13 2.54
CA VAL A 512 -2.71 -24.95 1.34
C VAL A 512 -3.41 -23.60 1.41
N ILE A 513 -3.40 -22.85 0.30
CA ILE A 513 -4.21 -21.66 0.12
C ILE A 513 -5.43 -22.06 -0.72
N LEU A 514 -6.62 -22.09 -0.11
CA LEU A 514 -7.88 -22.28 -0.83
C LEU A 514 -8.48 -20.93 -1.19
N ILE A 515 -8.82 -20.77 -2.47
CA ILE A 515 -9.58 -19.65 -3.02
C ILE A 515 -10.98 -20.16 -3.33
N VAL A 516 -11.99 -19.55 -2.72
CA VAL A 516 -13.41 -19.86 -2.96
C VAL A 516 -14.10 -18.63 -3.51
N ASP A 517 -14.49 -18.68 -4.77
CA ASP A 517 -15.25 -17.62 -5.43
C ASP A 517 -16.75 -17.93 -5.42
N ASP A 518 -17.58 -16.94 -5.10
CA ASP A 518 -19.03 -16.95 -5.28
C ASP A 518 -19.44 -15.81 -6.21
N VAL A 519 -19.74 -16.18 -7.45
CA VAL A 519 -20.10 -15.23 -8.48
C VAL A 519 -21.52 -15.45 -8.99
N ARG A 520 -22.20 -14.32 -9.23
CA ARG A 520 -23.49 -14.25 -9.88
C ARG A 520 -23.54 -13.03 -10.78
N THR A 521 -23.75 -13.23 -12.06
CA THR A 521 -23.90 -12.17 -13.06
C THR A 521 -25.37 -11.81 -13.27
N HIS A 522 -25.64 -10.70 -13.95
CA HIS A 522 -27.01 -10.32 -14.31
C HIS A 522 -27.58 -11.20 -15.42
N GLU A 523 -26.72 -11.62 -16.34
CA GLU A 523 -27.04 -12.45 -17.50
C GLU A 523 -26.15 -13.70 -17.52
N ALA A 524 -26.57 -14.75 -18.22
CA ALA A 524 -25.71 -15.90 -18.47
C ALA A 524 -24.66 -15.53 -19.53
N GLY A 525 -23.40 -15.90 -19.28
CA GLY A 525 -22.31 -15.59 -20.18
C GLY A 525 -21.05 -16.39 -19.84
N LYS A 526 -19.95 -16.06 -20.52
CA LYS A 526 -18.67 -16.74 -20.30
C LYS A 526 -17.99 -16.17 -19.06
N LEU A 527 -17.82 -17.00 -18.03
CA LEU A 527 -17.00 -16.69 -16.86
C LEU A 527 -15.56 -17.14 -17.07
N GLU A 528 -14.59 -16.27 -16.80
CA GLU A 528 -13.16 -16.57 -16.94
C GLU A 528 -12.42 -16.23 -15.63
N TRP A 529 -11.86 -17.23 -14.95
CA TRP A 529 -10.98 -17.07 -13.80
C TRP A 529 -9.54 -16.91 -14.29
N LEU A 530 -8.93 -15.75 -14.05
CA LEU A 530 -7.62 -15.40 -14.60
C LEU A 530 -6.46 -15.77 -13.67
N LEU A 531 -5.37 -16.23 -14.27
CA LEU A 531 -4.11 -16.55 -13.59
C LEU A 531 -2.90 -16.03 -14.38
N HIS A 532 -2.33 -14.95 -13.87
CA HIS A 532 -1.10 -14.33 -14.34
C HIS A 532 0.06 -14.87 -13.51
N TYR A 533 1.10 -15.37 -14.17
CA TYR A 533 2.23 -16.02 -13.52
C TYR A 533 3.56 -15.52 -14.08
N ALA A 534 4.61 -15.63 -13.27
CA ALA A 534 5.98 -15.41 -13.72
C ALA A 534 6.65 -16.75 -14.07
N GLY A 535 7.56 -16.70 -15.05
CA GLY A 535 8.33 -17.86 -15.48
C GLY A 535 7.53 -18.79 -16.39
N SER A 536 7.43 -20.07 -16.04
CA SER A 536 6.79 -21.11 -16.84
C SER A 536 5.60 -21.76 -16.13
N VAL A 537 4.77 -22.44 -16.92
CA VAL A 537 3.70 -23.30 -16.42
C VAL A 537 3.80 -24.66 -17.09
N ASP A 538 3.82 -25.72 -16.28
CA ASP A 538 3.70 -27.09 -16.73
C ASP A 538 2.34 -27.65 -16.32
N ARG A 539 1.82 -28.60 -17.09
CA ARG A 539 0.51 -29.21 -16.80
C ARG A 539 0.67 -30.68 -16.44
N ASP A 540 0.09 -31.07 -15.32
CA ASP A 540 -0.03 -32.46 -14.88
C ASP A 540 -1.51 -32.79 -14.60
N GLY A 541 -2.19 -33.35 -15.60
CA GLY A 541 -3.64 -33.55 -15.56
C GLY A 541 -4.41 -32.23 -15.41
N SER A 542 -5.09 -32.05 -14.28
CA SER A 542 -5.80 -30.81 -13.91
C SER A 542 -4.91 -29.76 -13.24
N ASP A 543 -3.71 -30.15 -12.80
CA ASP A 543 -2.81 -29.28 -12.07
C ASP A 543 -2.00 -28.40 -13.01
N LEU A 544 -1.82 -27.15 -12.59
CA LEU A 544 -0.94 -26.18 -13.22
C LEU A 544 0.24 -25.94 -12.28
N ILE A 545 1.43 -26.37 -12.69
CA ILE A 545 2.66 -26.20 -11.93
C ILE A 545 3.34 -24.94 -12.44
N ILE A 546 3.19 -23.84 -11.72
CA ILE A 546 3.86 -22.58 -12.04
C ILE A 546 5.26 -22.57 -11.41
N ALA A 547 6.25 -22.10 -12.15
CA ALA A 547 7.64 -22.08 -11.73
C ALA A 547 8.34 -20.77 -12.14
N ASN A 548 9.03 -20.15 -11.20
CA ASN A 548 9.91 -19.01 -11.43
C ASN A 548 11.25 -19.27 -10.73
N ASP A 549 12.26 -19.63 -11.52
CA ASP A 549 13.53 -20.18 -11.03
C ASP A 549 13.31 -21.37 -10.06
N GLN A 550 13.82 -21.27 -8.83
CA GLN A 550 13.64 -22.30 -7.79
C GLN A 550 12.24 -22.32 -7.17
N ALA A 551 11.48 -21.23 -7.28
CA ALA A 551 10.16 -21.14 -6.69
C ALA A 551 9.15 -21.91 -7.54
N LYS A 552 8.30 -22.71 -6.89
CA LYS A 552 7.21 -23.43 -7.57
C LYS A 552 5.95 -23.42 -6.74
N ALA A 553 4.80 -23.46 -7.39
CA ALA A 553 3.52 -23.74 -6.76
C ALA A 553 2.62 -24.56 -7.68
N ILE A 554 1.80 -25.42 -7.08
CA ILE A 554 0.75 -26.14 -7.79
C ILE A 554 -0.54 -25.35 -7.64
N VAL A 555 -1.15 -24.95 -8.76
CA VAL A 555 -2.50 -24.40 -8.82
C VAL A 555 -3.43 -25.53 -9.30
N ARG A 556 -4.30 -25.99 -8.40
CA ARG A 556 -5.23 -27.09 -8.64
C ARG A 556 -6.68 -26.57 -8.61
N PRO A 557 -7.33 -26.45 -9.77
CA PRO A 557 -8.76 -26.17 -9.82
C PRO A 557 -9.54 -27.41 -9.38
N LEU A 558 -10.46 -27.24 -8.42
CA LEU A 558 -11.25 -28.33 -7.82
C LEU A 558 -12.72 -28.26 -8.25
N PHE A 559 -13.30 -27.05 -8.25
CA PHE A 559 -14.66 -26.83 -8.72
C PHE A 559 -14.71 -25.60 -9.65
N PRO A 560 -15.50 -25.66 -10.75
CA PRO A 560 -16.12 -26.86 -11.31
C PRO A 560 -15.07 -27.87 -11.81
N GLU A 561 -15.42 -29.15 -11.85
CA GLU A 561 -14.44 -30.23 -12.14
C GLU A 561 -13.88 -30.17 -13.56
N ASN A 562 -14.70 -29.75 -14.51
CA ASN A 562 -14.34 -29.67 -15.92
C ASN A 562 -14.31 -28.21 -16.34
N MET A 563 -13.10 -27.66 -16.43
CA MET A 563 -12.87 -26.32 -16.95
C MET A 563 -12.05 -26.35 -18.23
N THR A 564 -12.40 -25.45 -19.14
CA THR A 564 -11.59 -25.14 -20.31
C THR A 564 -10.48 -24.21 -19.87
N LEU A 565 -9.24 -24.64 -20.10
CA LEU A 565 -8.06 -23.82 -19.95
C LEU A 565 -7.77 -23.12 -21.28
N THR A 566 -7.60 -21.80 -21.26
CA THR A 566 -7.22 -21.01 -22.43
C THR A 566 -5.99 -20.17 -22.11
N GLU A 567 -4.96 -20.29 -22.95
CA GLU A 567 -3.84 -19.35 -22.93
C GLU A 567 -4.27 -18.02 -23.54
N LYS A 568 -3.90 -16.94 -22.87
CA LYS A 568 -4.21 -15.56 -23.25
C LYS A 568 -2.90 -14.78 -23.34
N LYS A 569 -2.92 -13.74 -24.17
CA LYS A 569 -1.79 -12.82 -24.32
C LYS A 569 -1.98 -11.57 -23.46
N GLY A 570 -0.96 -11.29 -22.66
CA GLY A 570 -0.81 -10.10 -21.85
C GLY A 570 0.47 -9.34 -22.18
N LEU A 571 0.77 -8.29 -21.42
CA LEU A 571 1.97 -7.47 -21.57
C LEU A 571 2.80 -7.50 -20.30
N LYS A 572 4.12 -7.48 -20.46
CA LYS A 572 5.09 -7.56 -19.37
C LYS A 572 5.19 -6.25 -18.59
N ASP A 573 5.21 -6.34 -17.26
CA ASP A 573 5.39 -5.20 -16.37
C ASP A 573 6.56 -4.29 -16.79
N HIS A 574 6.29 -2.98 -16.87
CA HIS A 574 7.16 -1.90 -17.36
C HIS A 574 7.70 -2.05 -18.80
N ASP A 575 7.30 -3.08 -19.54
CA ASP A 575 7.79 -3.41 -20.88
C ASP A 575 6.63 -3.82 -21.80
N PRO A 576 5.80 -2.85 -22.23
CA PRO A 576 4.60 -3.12 -23.02
C PRO A 576 4.87 -3.69 -24.42
N ASP A 577 6.13 -3.69 -24.87
CA ASP A 577 6.53 -4.22 -26.17
C ASP A 577 6.81 -5.74 -26.10
N THR A 578 6.85 -6.32 -24.90
CA THR A 578 7.02 -7.76 -24.67
C THR A 578 5.69 -8.42 -24.31
N GLU A 579 5.20 -9.31 -25.17
CA GLU A 579 4.03 -10.16 -24.89
C GLU A 579 4.38 -11.25 -23.87
N VAL A 580 3.46 -11.53 -22.94
CA VAL A 580 3.53 -12.63 -21.97
C VAL A 580 2.25 -13.46 -22.03
N VAL A 581 2.33 -14.70 -21.57
CA VAL A 581 1.17 -15.60 -21.50
C VAL A 581 0.60 -15.61 -20.09
N TYR A 582 -0.73 -15.55 -19.99
CA TYR A 582 -1.48 -15.85 -18.77
C TYR A 582 -2.61 -16.82 -19.08
N LEU A 583 -3.21 -17.40 -18.05
CA LEU A 583 -4.21 -18.45 -18.21
C LEU A 583 -5.61 -17.92 -17.84
N ALA A 584 -6.62 -18.44 -18.55
CA ALA A 584 -8.02 -18.27 -18.22
C ALA A 584 -8.67 -19.64 -18.06
N LEU A 585 -9.27 -19.91 -16.90
CA LEU A 585 -10.06 -21.11 -16.64
C LEU A 585 -11.54 -20.75 -16.73
N SER A 586 -12.29 -21.48 -17.55
CA SER A 586 -13.71 -21.20 -17.81
C SER A 586 -14.56 -22.47 -17.61
N PRO A 587 -15.78 -22.35 -17.05
CA PRO A 587 -16.77 -23.41 -17.18
C PRO A 587 -17.02 -23.75 -18.66
N GLN A 588 -17.43 -24.98 -18.95
CA GLN A 588 -17.70 -25.43 -20.33
C GLN A 588 -18.84 -24.64 -20.98
N GLU A 589 -19.89 -24.37 -20.20
CA GLU A 589 -21.10 -23.71 -20.68
C GLU A 589 -21.24 -22.29 -20.09
N PRO A 590 -21.81 -21.34 -20.86
CA PRO A 590 -22.23 -20.06 -20.34
C PRO A 590 -23.15 -20.25 -19.13
N THR A 591 -22.90 -19.50 -18.08
CA THR A 591 -23.67 -19.58 -16.84
C THR A 591 -23.81 -18.21 -16.22
N ARG A 592 -24.84 -18.08 -15.38
CA ARG A 592 -25.07 -16.89 -14.57
C ARG A 592 -24.49 -17.01 -13.17
N GLU A 593 -24.35 -18.23 -12.66
CA GLU A 593 -23.94 -18.51 -11.29
C GLU A 593 -22.85 -19.58 -11.30
N MET A 594 -21.78 -19.34 -10.53
CA MET A 594 -20.69 -20.31 -10.40
C MET A 594 -20.01 -20.21 -9.04
N LYS A 595 -19.55 -21.35 -8.54
CA LYS A 595 -18.66 -21.44 -7.40
C LYS A 595 -17.33 -22.00 -7.89
N PHE A 596 -16.28 -21.17 -7.88
CA PHE A 596 -14.94 -21.66 -8.15
C PHE A 596 -14.28 -22.03 -6.83
N VAL A 597 -13.62 -23.19 -6.80
CA VAL A 597 -12.78 -23.59 -5.67
C VAL A 597 -11.45 -24.02 -6.25
N THR A 598 -10.39 -23.28 -5.92
CA THR A 598 -9.03 -23.49 -6.41
C THR A 598 -8.08 -23.59 -5.23
N ALA A 599 -7.20 -24.59 -5.24
CA ALA A 599 -6.15 -24.73 -4.25
C ALA A 599 -4.81 -24.28 -4.84
N ILE A 600 -4.01 -23.58 -4.04
CA ILE A 600 -2.63 -23.25 -4.34
C ILE A 600 -1.74 -23.90 -3.28
N LEU A 601 -0.76 -24.69 -3.72
CA LEU A 601 0.20 -25.39 -2.88
C LEU A 601 1.62 -24.92 -3.23
N PRO A 602 2.20 -23.97 -2.46
CA PRO A 602 3.60 -23.62 -2.59
C PRO A 602 4.50 -24.84 -2.36
N VAL A 603 5.47 -25.07 -3.24
CA VAL A 603 6.37 -26.24 -3.19
C VAL A 603 7.57 -25.95 -2.30
N PRO A 604 7.75 -26.67 -1.18
CA PRO A 604 8.89 -26.44 -0.29
C PRO A 604 10.24 -26.60 -1.02
N GLY A 605 11.16 -25.65 -0.80
CA GLY A 605 12.49 -25.68 -1.42
C GLY A 605 13.44 -26.77 -0.89
N ASN A 606 13.05 -27.50 0.16
CA ASN A 606 13.88 -28.53 0.82
C ASN A 606 13.73 -29.94 0.22
N GLY A 607 13.03 -30.08 -0.92
CA GLY A 607 12.82 -31.39 -1.55
C GLY A 607 11.80 -32.28 -0.84
N GLU A 608 10.99 -31.74 0.09
CA GLU A 608 9.81 -32.46 0.59
C GLU A 608 8.85 -32.74 -0.57
N SER A 609 8.61 -34.03 -0.83
CA SER A 609 7.73 -34.51 -1.88
C SER A 609 6.29 -34.79 -1.42
N SER A 610 6.01 -34.68 -0.11
CA SER A 610 4.68 -34.96 0.44
C SER A 610 3.83 -33.69 0.52
N PHE A 611 2.98 -33.49 -0.50
CA PHE A 611 1.95 -32.45 -0.46
C PHE A 611 0.73 -32.92 0.32
N PRO A 612 -0.03 -31.99 0.94
CA PRO A 612 -1.36 -32.31 1.44
C PRO A 612 -2.22 -32.94 0.35
N ARG A 613 -2.83 -34.10 0.64
CA ARG A 613 -3.74 -34.76 -0.30
C ARG A 613 -5.06 -34.01 -0.32
N LEU A 614 -5.52 -33.60 -1.49
CA LEU A 614 -6.79 -32.92 -1.67
C LEU A 614 -7.83 -33.90 -2.22
N GLU A 615 -8.97 -34.02 -1.54
CA GLU A 615 -10.13 -34.78 -1.98
C GLU A 615 -11.33 -33.84 -2.09
N ARG A 616 -12.07 -33.91 -3.21
CA ARG A 616 -13.31 -33.16 -3.40
C ARG A 616 -14.42 -33.77 -2.56
N LEU A 617 -15.18 -32.91 -1.88
CA LEU A 617 -16.33 -33.30 -1.08
C LEU A 617 -17.59 -32.75 -1.73
N THR A 618 -18.65 -33.56 -1.75
CA THR A 618 -20.00 -33.14 -2.10
C THR A 618 -20.97 -33.75 -1.10
N ASP A 619 -21.94 -32.95 -0.65
CA ASP A 619 -23.05 -33.43 0.15
C ASP A 619 -24.20 -32.43 0.05
N ARG A 620 -25.46 -32.87 0.18
CA ARG A 620 -26.69 -32.05 0.32
C ARG A 620 -26.54 -30.54 0.02
N GLU A 621 -26.43 -30.16 -1.27
CA GLU A 621 -26.25 -28.75 -1.67
C GLU A 621 -25.06 -28.05 -1.00
N ALA A 622 -23.93 -28.73 -0.94
CA ALA A 622 -22.64 -28.27 -0.47
C ALA A 622 -21.53 -28.92 -1.29
N ILE A 623 -20.47 -28.16 -1.51
CA ILE A 623 -19.21 -28.65 -2.09
C ILE A 623 -18.09 -28.32 -1.12
N GLY A 624 -16.97 -29.03 -1.22
CA GLY A 624 -15.91 -28.87 -0.24
C GLY A 624 -14.62 -29.54 -0.63
N VAL A 625 -13.62 -29.39 0.23
CA VAL A 625 -12.30 -29.95 0.05
C VAL A 625 -11.87 -30.58 1.37
N ARG A 626 -11.48 -31.85 1.33
CA ARG A 626 -10.74 -32.51 2.40
C ARG A 626 -9.26 -32.34 2.13
N ILE A 627 -8.56 -31.75 3.09
CA ILE A 627 -7.11 -31.57 3.10
C ILE A 627 -6.52 -32.61 4.06
N GLY A 628 -5.85 -33.62 3.52
CA GLY A 628 -5.09 -34.61 4.29
C GLY A 628 -3.65 -34.16 4.48
N GLY A 629 -3.33 -33.64 5.67
CA GLY A 629 -1.98 -33.28 6.08
C GLY A 629 -1.20 -34.46 6.68
N LYS A 630 -0.03 -34.19 7.27
CA LYS A 630 0.82 -35.22 7.89
C LYS A 630 0.23 -35.79 9.19
N GLN A 631 -0.45 -34.96 9.98
CA GLN A 631 -1.00 -35.31 11.30
C GLN A 631 -2.51 -35.09 11.41
N THR A 632 -3.04 -34.21 10.57
CA THR A 632 -4.43 -33.76 10.63
C THR A 632 -5.14 -33.94 9.31
N VAL A 633 -6.47 -33.98 9.38
CA VAL A 633 -7.38 -33.89 8.25
C VAL A 633 -8.30 -32.69 8.48
N THR A 634 -8.39 -31.80 7.50
CA THR A 634 -9.30 -30.65 7.53
C THR A 634 -10.36 -30.79 6.46
N ASP A 635 -11.63 -30.84 6.87
CA ASP A 635 -12.77 -30.83 5.95
C ASP A 635 -13.30 -29.41 5.86
N VAL A 636 -13.26 -28.82 4.65
CA VAL A 636 -13.79 -27.49 4.34
C VAL A 636 -15.06 -27.65 3.52
N TYR A 637 -16.14 -27.00 3.92
CA TYR A 637 -17.41 -27.01 3.19
C TYR A 637 -17.88 -25.59 2.86
N LEU A 638 -18.29 -25.41 1.61
CA LEU A 638 -19.08 -24.29 1.11
C LEU A 638 -20.54 -24.72 1.02
N ASN A 639 -21.40 -23.97 1.69
CA ASN A 639 -22.83 -24.21 1.71
C ASN A 639 -23.52 -23.55 0.51
N LEU A 640 -23.99 -24.33 -0.46
CA LEU A 640 -24.60 -23.77 -1.67
C LEU A 640 -25.99 -23.15 -1.42
N ARG A 641 -26.59 -23.34 -0.24
CA ARG A 641 -27.81 -22.62 0.17
C ARG A 641 -27.53 -21.21 0.69
N ALA A 642 -26.26 -20.87 0.92
CA ALA A 642 -25.86 -19.60 1.50
C ALA A 642 -25.63 -18.49 0.46
N ASP A 643 -26.23 -18.60 -0.72
CA ASP A 643 -26.05 -17.70 -1.86
C ASP A 643 -27.05 -16.53 -1.93
N GLY A 644 -27.86 -16.34 -0.89
CA GLY A 644 -28.86 -15.28 -0.81
C GLY A 644 -30.10 -15.46 -1.67
N ARG A 645 -30.38 -16.67 -2.21
CA ARG A 645 -31.51 -16.92 -3.13
C ARG A 645 -32.92 -16.80 -2.53
N LYS A 646 -33.05 -16.90 -1.20
CA LYS A 646 -34.29 -16.65 -0.45
C LYS A 646 -33.93 -15.60 0.60
N MET A 647 -34.84 -15.09 1.43
CA MET A 647 -34.46 -14.34 2.64
C MET A 647 -35.09 -15.04 3.85
N HIS A 648 -34.43 -15.05 5.01
CA HIS A 648 -34.85 -15.72 6.26
C HIS A 648 -34.93 -17.26 6.29
N ARG A 649 -34.72 -17.95 5.16
CA ARG A 649 -34.51 -19.42 5.12
C ARG A 649 -33.13 -19.79 4.56
N ASN A 650 -32.25 -18.80 4.64
CA ASN A 650 -30.89 -18.72 4.11
C ASN A 650 -30.03 -19.80 4.69
N SER A 651 -29.25 -20.55 3.92
CA SER A 651 -28.10 -21.27 4.46
C SER A 651 -28.37 -22.43 5.44
N ASN A 652 -29.56 -22.61 6.02
CA ASN A 652 -29.79 -23.71 6.96
C ASN A 652 -29.69 -25.04 6.20
N ASN A 653 -28.74 -25.87 6.60
CA ASN A 653 -28.39 -27.10 5.90
C ASN A 653 -27.84 -28.15 6.86
N ILE A 654 -27.91 -29.41 6.45
CA ILE A 654 -27.24 -30.53 7.12
C ILE A 654 -26.19 -31.06 6.15
N ILE A 655 -24.91 -30.81 6.44
CA ILE A 655 -23.76 -31.11 5.59
C ILE A 655 -22.81 -32.05 6.34
N ASP A 656 -22.63 -33.28 5.85
CA ASP A 656 -21.89 -34.36 6.53
C ASP A 656 -22.38 -34.55 7.99
N GLY A 657 -23.69 -34.48 8.19
CA GLY A 657 -24.33 -34.55 9.52
C GLY A 657 -24.15 -33.31 10.40
N TRP A 658 -23.45 -32.27 9.93
CA TRP A 658 -23.40 -30.96 10.59
C TRP A 658 -24.63 -30.14 10.24
N ASP A 659 -25.46 -29.86 11.24
CA ASP A 659 -26.55 -28.88 11.12
C ASP A 659 -25.97 -27.49 11.36
N THR A 660 -26.08 -26.64 10.35
CA THR A 660 -25.43 -25.33 10.32
C THR A 660 -26.16 -24.37 9.39
N ASP A 661 -25.96 -23.08 9.64
CA ASP A 661 -26.30 -22.00 8.72
C ASP A 661 -25.06 -21.27 8.18
N ALA A 662 -23.87 -21.79 8.43
CA ALA A 662 -22.61 -21.20 8.01
C ALA A 662 -22.53 -21.13 6.48
N TYR A 663 -21.92 -20.04 6.00
CA TYR A 663 -21.60 -19.88 4.58
C TYR A 663 -20.43 -20.81 4.20
N LEU A 664 -19.35 -20.73 4.98
CA LEU A 664 -18.20 -21.63 4.93
C LEU A 664 -17.93 -22.16 6.32
N PHE A 665 -17.52 -23.41 6.44
CA PHE A 665 -16.95 -23.91 7.69
C PHE A 665 -15.83 -24.92 7.42
N ALA A 666 -14.87 -25.00 8.33
CA ALA A 666 -13.81 -25.99 8.27
C ALA A 666 -13.63 -26.67 9.62
N ILE A 667 -13.39 -27.98 9.61
CA ILE A 667 -13.18 -28.79 10.82
C ILE A 667 -11.88 -29.56 10.68
N THR A 668 -10.89 -29.21 11.49
CA THR A 668 -9.59 -29.90 11.54
C THR A 668 -9.58 -30.93 12.66
N ARG A 669 -9.16 -32.16 12.36
CA ARG A 669 -9.08 -33.28 13.30
C ARG A 669 -7.75 -34.02 13.17
N PRO A 670 -7.29 -34.75 14.19
CA PRO A 670 -6.26 -35.76 14.03
C PRO A 670 -6.67 -36.82 13.00
N ILE A 671 -5.70 -37.39 12.28
CA ILE A 671 -5.96 -38.55 11.42
C ILE A 671 -6.48 -39.71 12.28
N GLY A 672 -7.55 -40.37 11.81
CA GLY A 672 -8.18 -41.49 12.51
C GLY A 672 -9.19 -41.11 13.61
N ALA A 673 -9.36 -39.82 13.91
CA ALA A 673 -10.35 -39.35 14.86
C ALA A 673 -11.79 -39.65 14.41
N ASP A 674 -12.69 -39.95 15.36
CA ASP A 674 -14.11 -40.16 15.07
C ASP A 674 -14.77 -38.87 14.56
N ARG A 675 -15.15 -38.88 13.28
CA ARG A 675 -15.78 -37.75 12.59
C ARG A 675 -17.22 -37.48 13.05
N SER A 676 -17.83 -38.43 13.73
CA SER A 676 -19.19 -38.32 14.24
C SER A 676 -19.24 -37.49 15.54
N ASP A 677 -18.16 -37.47 16.31
CA ASP A 677 -18.08 -36.73 17.56
C ASP A 677 -17.37 -35.37 17.38
N PRO A 678 -18.06 -34.23 17.58
CA PRO A 678 -17.44 -32.92 17.65
C PRO A 678 -16.24 -32.82 18.61
N ASP A 679 -16.24 -33.53 19.74
CA ASP A 679 -15.19 -33.39 20.76
C ASP A 679 -13.82 -33.91 20.32
N THR A 680 -13.72 -34.56 19.15
CA THR A 680 -12.45 -35.05 18.59
C THR A 680 -11.74 -34.03 17.68
N ALA A 681 -12.41 -32.93 17.33
CA ALA A 681 -11.81 -31.89 16.50
C ALA A 681 -10.85 -31.01 17.31
N GLN A 682 -9.78 -30.55 16.65
CA GLN A 682 -8.77 -29.68 17.25
C GLN A 682 -9.01 -28.21 16.94
N ARG A 683 -9.62 -27.91 15.79
CA ARG A 683 -9.84 -26.54 15.33
C ARG A 683 -11.11 -26.46 14.49
N TYR A 684 -11.83 -25.38 14.70
CA TYR A 684 -13.03 -25.02 13.96
C TYR A 684 -12.84 -23.69 13.27
N PHE A 685 -13.33 -23.57 12.05
CA PHE A 685 -13.59 -22.30 11.38
C PHE A 685 -15.07 -22.25 11.00
N ILE A 686 -15.69 -21.11 11.26
CA ILE A 686 -17.04 -20.79 10.82
C ILE A 686 -17.00 -19.40 10.21
N GLY A 687 -17.30 -19.30 8.91
CA GLY A 687 -17.44 -18.04 8.17
C GLY A 687 -18.91 -17.74 7.92
N CYS A 688 -19.38 -16.58 8.41
CA CYS A 688 -20.77 -16.14 8.32
C CYS A 688 -21.78 -17.21 8.78
N GLY A 689 -21.58 -17.74 9.99
CA GLY A 689 -22.49 -18.70 10.64
C GLY A 689 -22.94 -18.21 12.01
N SER A 690 -24.13 -18.61 12.45
CA SER A 690 -24.65 -18.32 13.78
C SER A 690 -24.67 -19.57 14.66
N TYR A 691 -24.78 -20.75 14.05
CA TYR A 691 -24.70 -22.02 14.78
C TYR A 691 -23.98 -23.12 13.98
N LEU A 692 -23.44 -24.07 14.73
CA LEU A 692 -22.88 -25.32 14.21
C LEU A 692 -23.10 -26.41 15.24
N ARG A 693 -23.71 -27.54 14.84
CA ARG A 693 -23.95 -28.67 15.75
C ARG A 693 -23.94 -30.00 15.01
N LYS A 694 -23.60 -31.08 15.72
CA LYS A 694 -23.66 -32.45 15.21
C LYS A 694 -23.93 -33.40 16.36
N ASN A 695 -24.80 -34.40 16.14
CA ASN A 695 -25.14 -35.44 17.11
C ASN A 695 -25.52 -34.90 18.51
N GLY A 696 -26.37 -33.86 18.54
CA GLY A 696 -26.86 -33.25 19.80
C GLY A 696 -25.86 -32.33 20.51
N LYS A 697 -24.61 -32.22 20.04
CA LYS A 697 -23.58 -31.33 20.60
C LYS A 697 -23.53 -30.03 19.81
N VAL A 698 -23.84 -28.91 20.47
CA VAL A 698 -23.72 -27.55 19.91
C VAL A 698 -22.26 -27.10 20.03
N VAL A 699 -21.64 -26.77 18.90
CA VAL A 699 -20.23 -26.34 18.78
C VAL A 699 -20.10 -24.82 18.79
N LEU A 700 -21.00 -24.16 18.07
CA LEU A 700 -21.13 -22.70 18.04
C LEU A 700 -22.60 -22.36 18.24
N ASP A 701 -22.87 -21.37 19.08
CA ASP A 701 -24.15 -20.70 19.23
C ASP A 701 -23.95 -19.20 19.42
N SER A 702 -24.59 -18.40 18.56
CA SER A 702 -24.59 -16.95 18.59
C SER A 702 -25.89 -16.46 17.97
N LEU A 703 -26.49 -15.40 18.51
CA LEU A 703 -27.66 -14.77 17.89
C LEU A 703 -27.30 -13.97 16.62
N SER A 704 -26.00 -13.76 16.37
CA SER A 704 -25.48 -13.04 15.21
C SER A 704 -24.62 -13.94 14.33
N LYS A 705 -24.54 -13.61 13.04
CA LYS A 705 -23.57 -14.24 12.13
C LYS A 705 -22.16 -13.80 12.52
N VAL A 706 -21.30 -14.77 12.76
CA VAL A 706 -19.90 -14.55 13.14
C VAL A 706 -18.94 -15.16 12.13
N TYR A 707 -17.72 -14.65 12.17
CA TYR A 707 -16.53 -15.20 11.55
C TYR A 707 -15.60 -15.57 12.69
N THR A 708 -15.36 -16.86 12.88
CA THR A 708 -14.57 -17.33 14.00
C THR A 708 -13.68 -18.49 13.64
N VAL A 709 -12.48 -18.50 14.22
CA VAL A 709 -11.61 -19.66 14.31
C VAL A 709 -11.35 -19.91 15.78
N PHE A 710 -11.47 -21.15 16.23
CA PHE A 710 -11.09 -21.50 17.60
C PHE A 710 -10.55 -22.91 17.72
N THR A 711 -9.71 -23.13 18.73
CA THR A 711 -9.15 -24.43 19.08
C THR A 711 -10.01 -25.17 20.11
N HIS A 712 -9.86 -26.49 20.15
CA HIS A 712 -10.43 -27.31 21.21
C HIS A 712 -9.48 -27.30 22.42
N GLY A 713 -9.98 -26.88 23.58
CA GLY A 713 -9.13 -26.38 24.68
C GLY A 713 -8.48 -27.43 25.58
N GLU A 714 -7.15 -27.51 25.56
CA GLU A 714 -6.24 -27.68 26.71
C GLU A 714 -4.79 -27.49 26.21
N PRO A 715 -3.93 -26.70 26.91
CA PRO A 715 -4.24 -25.94 28.11
C PRO A 715 -4.93 -24.58 27.82
N GLU A 716 -4.97 -24.13 26.57
CA GLU A 716 -5.46 -22.80 26.16
C GLU A 716 -6.50 -22.88 25.05
N LEU A 717 -7.58 -22.09 25.19
CA LEU A 717 -8.57 -21.84 24.15
C LEU A 717 -8.17 -20.56 23.41
N GLU A 718 -7.76 -20.69 22.15
CA GLU A 718 -7.50 -19.55 21.28
C GLU A 718 -8.70 -19.30 20.38
N VAL A 719 -9.14 -18.04 20.29
CA VAL A 719 -10.32 -17.64 19.53
C VAL A 719 -10.03 -16.37 18.76
N ALA A 720 -10.23 -16.39 17.45
CA ALA A 720 -10.49 -15.17 16.68
C ALA A 720 -12.01 -15.06 16.48
N LEU A 721 -12.59 -13.89 16.76
CA LEU A 721 -14.03 -13.66 16.67
C LEU A 721 -14.30 -12.27 16.09
N GLN A 722 -14.99 -12.25 14.96
CA GLN A 722 -15.44 -11.05 14.28
C GLN A 722 -16.90 -11.19 13.85
N GLY A 723 -17.60 -10.06 13.70
CA GLY A 723 -19.03 -10.03 13.42
C GLY A 723 -19.55 -8.61 13.59
N GLN A 724 -20.78 -8.49 14.09
CA GLN A 724 -21.35 -7.21 14.52
C GLN A 724 -20.63 -6.65 15.77
N SER A 725 -20.95 -5.43 16.17
CA SER A 725 -20.29 -4.74 17.29
C SER A 725 -20.51 -5.43 18.66
N VAL A 726 -21.68 -6.03 18.87
CA VAL A 726 -22.03 -6.76 20.10
C VAL A 726 -22.24 -8.23 19.80
N ILE A 727 -21.38 -9.08 20.35
CA ILE A 727 -21.43 -10.53 20.12
C ILE A 727 -21.47 -11.25 21.46
N ARG A 728 -22.43 -12.16 21.61
CA ARG A 728 -22.40 -13.23 22.60
C ARG A 728 -22.28 -14.55 21.84
N ALA A 729 -21.12 -15.18 21.94
CA ALA A 729 -20.84 -16.45 21.30
C ALA A 729 -20.53 -17.52 22.34
N THR A 730 -21.18 -18.67 22.23
CA THR A 730 -20.94 -19.85 23.03
C THR A 730 -20.22 -20.88 22.18
N LEU A 731 -19.04 -21.30 22.63
CA LEU A 731 -18.14 -22.22 21.92
C LEU A 731 -17.97 -23.50 22.74
N ARG A 732 -18.04 -24.66 22.08
CA ARG A 732 -17.83 -25.95 22.77
C ARG A 732 -16.37 -26.24 23.04
N THR A 733 -16.07 -26.66 24.26
CA THR A 733 -14.77 -27.19 24.67
C THR A 733 -14.98 -28.42 25.55
N ALA A 734 -14.53 -29.61 25.13
CA ALA A 734 -14.82 -30.85 25.86
C ALA A 734 -14.25 -30.88 27.28
N THR A 735 -13.20 -30.09 27.48
CA THR A 735 -12.51 -29.82 28.74
C THR A 735 -12.52 -28.32 29.05
N ARG A 736 -12.42 -27.99 30.34
CA ARG A 736 -12.32 -26.60 30.81
C ARG A 736 -10.95 -26.04 30.44
N PRO A 737 -10.85 -24.98 29.62
CA PRO A 737 -9.56 -24.38 29.32
C PRO A 737 -9.00 -23.68 30.57
N ARG A 738 -7.68 -23.73 30.75
CA ARG A 738 -7.00 -23.00 31.84
C ARG A 738 -6.87 -21.51 31.53
N ARG A 739 -6.73 -21.18 30.25
CA ARG A 739 -6.64 -19.81 29.73
C ARG A 739 -7.48 -19.67 28.47
N THR A 740 -8.00 -18.47 28.25
CA THR A 740 -8.71 -18.13 27.03
C THR A 740 -8.13 -16.85 26.44
N LYS A 741 -7.81 -16.89 25.15
CA LYS A 741 -7.39 -15.73 24.37
C LYS A 741 -8.44 -15.42 23.31
N LEU A 742 -8.97 -14.21 23.33
CA LEU A 742 -9.91 -13.69 22.36
C LEU A 742 -9.23 -12.59 21.55
N ASN A 743 -9.10 -12.79 20.24
CA ASN A 743 -8.42 -11.88 19.32
C ASN A 743 -7.00 -11.51 19.79
N GLY A 744 -6.25 -12.51 20.28
CA GLY A 744 -4.90 -12.35 20.80
C GLY A 744 -4.80 -11.84 22.24
N GLN A 745 -5.89 -11.35 22.84
CA GLN A 745 -5.90 -10.82 24.21
C GLN A 745 -6.43 -11.84 25.21
N ALA A 746 -5.78 -11.95 26.36
CA ALA A 746 -6.28 -12.77 27.46
C ALA A 746 -7.65 -12.25 27.92
N THR A 747 -8.61 -13.14 28.10
CA THR A 747 -9.97 -12.78 28.52
C THR A 747 -10.52 -13.74 29.56
N ASN A 748 -11.36 -13.22 30.46
CA ASN A 748 -12.12 -14.03 31.40
C ASN A 748 -13.35 -14.57 30.68
N ALA A 749 -13.39 -15.89 30.51
CA ALA A 749 -14.51 -16.57 29.88
C ALA A 749 -15.21 -17.49 30.88
N THR A 750 -16.54 -17.58 30.78
CA THR A 750 -17.33 -18.43 31.66
C THR A 750 -17.44 -19.81 31.04
N TYR A 751 -16.95 -20.84 31.74
CA TYR A 751 -17.11 -22.24 31.36
C TYR A 751 -18.32 -22.84 32.07
N ASP A 752 -19.20 -23.48 31.29
CA ASP A 752 -20.32 -24.26 31.78
C ASP A 752 -19.96 -25.75 31.67
N GLU A 753 -19.85 -26.41 32.83
CA GLU A 753 -19.49 -27.82 32.97
C GLU A 753 -20.55 -28.76 32.36
N SER A 754 -21.83 -28.34 32.39
CA SER A 754 -22.97 -29.17 31.98
C SER A 754 -23.10 -29.23 30.46
N SER A 755 -22.97 -28.09 29.79
CA SER A 755 -23.00 -27.99 28.33
C SER A 755 -21.62 -28.22 27.71
N LYS A 756 -20.54 -28.14 28.50
CA LYS A 756 -19.15 -28.15 28.06
C LYS A 756 -18.86 -27.02 27.08
N THR A 757 -19.24 -25.80 27.45
CA THR A 757 -19.09 -24.62 26.59
C THR A 757 -18.47 -23.45 27.31
N VAL A 758 -17.76 -22.61 26.57
CA VAL A 758 -17.26 -21.31 26.99
C VAL A 758 -18.09 -20.22 26.33
N THR A 759 -18.61 -19.28 27.13
CA THR A 759 -19.30 -18.08 26.60
C THR A 759 -18.34 -16.90 26.56
N LEU A 760 -18.31 -16.23 25.40
CA LEU A 760 -17.53 -15.03 25.13
C LEU A 760 -18.46 -13.86 24.84
N LEU A 761 -18.14 -12.72 25.45
CA LEU A 761 -18.82 -11.45 25.23
C LEU A 761 -17.84 -10.47 24.60
N GLN A 762 -18.23 -9.86 23.49
CA GLN A 762 -17.49 -8.80 22.84
C GLN A 762 -18.43 -7.62 22.61
N ASP A 763 -18.10 -6.45 23.16
CA ASP A 763 -18.79 -5.19 22.92
C ASP A 763 -17.77 -4.16 22.41
N ARG A 764 -17.97 -3.68 21.18
CA ARG A 764 -17.10 -2.68 20.51
C ARG A 764 -17.82 -1.35 20.24
N ARG A 765 -18.93 -1.08 20.92
CA ARG A 765 -19.68 0.18 20.78
C ARG A 765 -19.04 1.34 21.51
#